data_AF-A0A0W0SBX4-F1
#
_entry.id   AF-A0A0W0SBX4-F1
#
_cell.length_a   1.000
_cell.length_b   1.000
_cell.length_c   1.000
_cell.angle_alpha   90.00
_cell.angle_beta   90.00
_cell.angle_gamma   90.00
#
_symmetry.space_group_name_H-M   'P 1'
#
loop_
_entity.id
_entity.type
_entity.pdbx_description
1 polymer ?
#
loop_
_entity_poly.entity_id
_entity_poly.type
_entity_poly.pdbx_seq_one_letter_code
_entity_poly.pdbx_strand_id
1 'polypeptide(L)'
;MGIPKKALRHSQLTYSEKTAISDSSHQTFKVTFEEDGVVKKAFFKKLEPKNHYPELLAKISVATSSFKRSFQGKRSAEERLVFEEYDLELMPDRNETIKDNTLYIKFEKDSFQYLVKTPEGLIKKDTIAVNEIANFNPELPLSEQLHTVKSSILEITSKRGHTQDKLIGTLSIGIEDFKPFHFASQGIPVNSTLKEQVAPSVKTLIEHNIMELLLGRWFLDDDDSHPHNLSLAGDIDFDMFFYWFTIYMKVPRAVIGVPKTHVTLTVRDYEAFPNVQESMPYHWPPYQHPGQVTIPLIVPGVQEQALKKLPKAYADPIEFARLAQNSLAQEQKLAAALKALLTFQPELQRKRLTELFGDLPLNYTSLDETDPSLRAKYEELFPQFCNGETDKKSFVDFMMALYQEHYDNLYRVVVFYMGCLDNGYGLPLPPTYLALYQKPSFYRNVGEWIKKENETTYAKEEELKFDPNELQKRYHQVWRDAFAPTIKELIHSAYRLTNSLLKETTNPPHVQISKLDSKKATDDTITSAWELFGNLPQLDAETIAAKISVDKDSKLRDAVLSMVAFVNEFRTVIETYYEKERKELTEEDNLEFSDKLGSLYKTHNLKICQALANTTTHAAGFNNIAESLKLIAEQVNFQLHLTKTDELMEKALLAVKRDVLPFTHEDVKNQYNDSLFVWAKSIKPEDLERYITDIVDKKYAPYIETFSFRKRTESVKKYLKTSSAESGDQRLAYILSSGTKQDGELNTLLINGLTPFMLEKYPIPSIDQAIRDKSFEKGIADFTRDVVFFAKKDKRFTHPYSDRGISMLFKGMYEWVDTLTERSFKSLIESSLKKYEGSSWGSIWGASRRPEVEGYLNGNSHSKALALIFMNGQDSSALNDCLFTKIIEAIKRETTKFPELLQDQKYQIIARFALEEHKKFYLGDVKNHYETITATQRQLQLTEGCSY
;
A
#
# COMPACT_ATOMS: atom_id res chain seq x y z
N MET A 1 -4.66 49.79 5.16
CA MET A 1 -4.77 48.63 4.23
C MET A 1 -6.24 48.48 3.83
N GLY A 2 -6.54 48.25 2.55
CA GLY A 2 -7.91 48.00 2.12
C GLY A 2 -8.39 46.62 2.59
N ILE A 3 -9.71 46.43 2.77
CA ILE A 3 -10.27 45.10 3.02
C ILE A 3 -10.02 44.20 1.80
N PRO A 4 -9.77 42.89 1.98
CA PRO A 4 -9.63 41.96 0.86
C PRO A 4 -10.87 41.95 -0.03
N LYS A 5 -10.70 41.72 -1.33
CA LYS A 5 -11.77 41.84 -2.33
C LYS A 5 -12.98 40.96 -2.04
N LYS A 6 -12.76 39.75 -1.52
CA LYS A 6 -13.83 38.79 -1.18
C LYS A 6 -14.30 38.87 0.27
N ALA A 7 -13.73 39.74 1.09
CA ALA A 7 -14.16 39.92 2.47
C ALA A 7 -15.50 40.67 2.56
N LEU A 8 -16.20 40.50 3.67
CA LEU A 8 -17.47 41.17 3.95
C LEU A 8 -17.32 42.11 5.15
N ARG A 9 -18.10 43.18 5.15
CA ARG A 9 -18.29 44.07 6.30
C ARG A 9 -19.41 43.49 7.17
N HIS A 10 -19.26 43.62 8.49
CA HIS A 10 -20.26 43.15 9.46
C HIS A 10 -21.64 43.77 9.22
N SER A 11 -21.66 45.04 8.78
CA SER A 11 -22.87 45.79 8.41
C SER A 11 -23.64 45.19 7.22
N GLN A 12 -23.04 44.30 6.43
CA GLN A 12 -23.71 43.57 5.35
C GLN A 12 -24.46 42.33 5.83
N LEU A 13 -24.31 41.94 7.10
CA LEU A 13 -24.92 40.74 7.65
C LEU A 13 -26.24 41.05 8.34
N THR A 14 -27.29 40.30 8.01
CA THR A 14 -28.58 40.34 8.68
C THR A 14 -28.76 39.09 9.54
N TYR A 15 -28.91 39.28 10.85
CA TYR A 15 -29.10 38.17 11.79
C TYR A 15 -30.48 37.54 11.65
N SER A 16 -30.52 36.25 11.32
CA SER A 16 -31.77 35.48 11.25
C SER A 16 -32.31 35.16 12.65
N GLU A 17 -31.42 34.91 13.61
CA GLU A 17 -31.71 34.68 15.02
C GLU A 17 -30.72 35.52 15.85
N LYS A 18 -31.21 36.18 16.92
CA LYS A 18 -30.35 37.03 17.79
C LYS A 18 -29.53 36.23 18.81
N THR A 19 -29.81 34.94 18.94
CA THR A 19 -29.11 34.03 19.87
C THR A 19 -28.04 33.24 19.11
N ALA A 20 -26.86 33.13 19.71
CA ALA A 20 -25.83 32.24 19.20
C ALA A 20 -26.27 30.77 19.27
N ILE A 21 -25.74 29.94 18.37
CA ILE A 21 -25.95 28.49 18.38
C ILE A 21 -25.25 27.91 19.62
N SER A 22 -25.99 27.17 20.46
CA SER A 22 -25.54 26.72 21.79
C SER A 22 -24.40 25.71 21.80
N ASP A 23 -24.20 24.97 20.70
CA ASP A 23 -23.35 23.78 20.67
C ASP A 23 -21.98 24.02 19.98
N SER A 24 -21.59 25.28 19.77
CA SER A 24 -20.29 25.64 19.19
C SER A 24 -19.26 26.01 20.25
N SER A 25 -17.97 25.74 19.98
CA SER A 25 -16.85 26.15 20.84
C SER A 25 -16.66 27.66 20.89
N HIS A 26 -17.26 28.38 19.94
CA HIS A 26 -17.23 29.83 19.82
C HIS A 26 -18.57 30.38 19.30
N GLN A 27 -18.84 31.65 19.56
CA GLN A 27 -20.10 32.30 19.19
C GLN A 27 -20.36 32.24 17.67
N THR A 28 -21.37 31.46 17.29
CA THR A 28 -21.80 31.27 15.89
C THR A 28 -23.24 31.74 15.71
N PHE A 29 -23.50 32.54 14.68
CA PHE A 29 -24.81 33.14 14.42
C PHE A 29 -25.31 32.81 13.02
N LYS A 30 -26.59 32.49 12.88
CA LYS A 30 -27.24 32.37 11.57
C LYS A 30 -27.47 33.76 10.98
N VAL A 31 -26.96 34.00 9.79
CA VAL A 31 -27.08 35.28 9.10
C VAL A 31 -27.46 35.09 7.63
N THR A 32 -27.97 36.16 7.04
CA THR A 32 -28.13 36.29 5.59
C THR A 32 -27.39 37.52 5.10
N PHE A 33 -26.95 37.50 3.84
CA PHE A 33 -26.36 38.65 3.18
C PHE A 33 -26.75 38.63 1.69
N GLU A 34 -26.66 39.78 1.03
CA GLU A 34 -26.96 39.90 -0.40
C GLU A 34 -25.65 39.98 -1.20
N GLU A 35 -25.55 39.19 -2.26
CA GLU A 35 -24.45 39.23 -3.23
C GLU A 35 -25.01 39.02 -4.63
N ASP A 36 -24.65 39.90 -5.56
CA ASP A 36 -25.15 39.89 -6.94
C ASP A 36 -26.70 39.84 -7.03
N GLY A 37 -27.40 40.52 -6.11
CA GLY A 37 -28.86 40.53 -6.04
C GLY A 37 -29.48 39.24 -5.49
N VAL A 38 -28.68 38.31 -4.96
CA VAL A 38 -29.13 37.03 -4.39
C VAL A 38 -28.87 37.01 -2.89
N VAL A 39 -29.93 36.77 -2.11
CA VAL A 39 -29.81 36.57 -0.66
C VAL A 39 -29.29 35.17 -0.38
N LYS A 40 -28.14 35.09 0.30
CA LYS A 40 -27.49 33.82 0.69
C LYS A 40 -27.61 33.58 2.19
N LYS A 41 -27.73 32.31 2.57
CA LYS A 41 -27.72 31.87 3.98
C LYS A 41 -26.30 31.50 4.39
N ALA A 42 -25.90 31.92 5.58
CA ALA A 42 -24.57 31.68 6.10
C ALA A 42 -24.52 31.63 7.63
N PHE A 43 -23.36 31.27 8.15
CA PHE A 43 -23.06 31.23 9.59
C PHE A 43 -21.88 32.14 9.88
N PHE A 44 -22.10 33.17 10.68
CA PHE A 44 -21.05 34.07 11.16
C PHE A 44 -20.41 33.49 12.42
N LYS A 45 -19.13 33.13 12.34
CA LYS A 45 -18.30 32.66 13.45
C LYS A 45 -17.48 33.84 13.97
N LYS A 46 -17.82 34.35 15.15
CA LYS A 46 -17.14 35.50 15.75
C LYS A 46 -15.78 35.08 16.30
N LEU A 47 -14.76 35.93 16.15
CA LEU A 47 -13.47 35.74 16.81
C LEU A 47 -13.66 35.73 18.33
N GLU A 48 -13.13 34.69 18.97
CA GLU A 48 -13.06 34.57 20.42
C GLU A 48 -11.68 34.01 20.79
N PRO A 49 -10.62 34.83 20.77
CA PRO A 49 -9.25 34.37 21.03
C PRO A 49 -9.13 33.60 22.34
N LYS A 50 -9.79 34.08 23.41
CA LYS A 50 -9.82 33.43 24.73
C LYS A 50 -10.59 32.12 24.78
N ASN A 51 -11.45 31.85 23.80
CA ASN A 51 -12.17 30.58 23.61
C ASN A 51 -11.62 29.83 22.38
N HIS A 52 -10.32 29.98 22.10
CA HIS A 52 -9.62 29.16 21.11
C HIS A 52 -10.10 29.36 19.65
N TYR A 53 -10.59 30.55 19.31
CA TYR A 53 -10.83 30.96 17.92
C TYR A 53 -10.15 32.30 17.60
N PRO A 54 -8.81 32.33 17.52
CA PRO A 54 -8.03 33.54 17.21
C PRO A 54 -8.06 33.90 15.71
N GLU A 55 -7.60 35.12 15.40
CA GLU A 55 -7.45 35.62 14.03
C GLU A 55 -6.70 34.65 13.10
N LEU A 56 -5.55 34.12 13.54
CA LEU A 56 -4.75 33.20 12.73
C LEU A 56 -5.56 31.95 12.33
N LEU A 57 -6.31 31.37 13.27
CA LEU A 57 -7.14 30.21 13.00
C LEU A 57 -8.29 30.52 12.03
N ALA A 58 -8.93 31.67 12.19
CA ALA A 58 -9.96 32.14 11.28
C ALA A 58 -9.44 32.29 9.84
N LYS A 59 -8.24 32.88 9.68
CA LYS A 59 -7.59 32.98 8.36
C LYS A 59 -7.28 31.60 7.77
N ILE A 60 -6.75 30.67 8.58
CA ILE A 60 -6.48 29.29 8.15
C ILE A 60 -7.77 28.60 7.69
N SER A 61 -8.87 28.75 8.42
CA SER A 61 -10.17 28.16 8.08
C SER A 61 -10.67 28.63 6.70
N VAL A 62 -10.59 29.95 6.44
CA VAL A 62 -10.94 30.55 5.14
C VAL A 62 -10.02 30.05 4.02
N ALA A 63 -8.72 29.93 4.29
CA ALA A 63 -7.76 29.43 3.32
C ALA A 63 -8.04 27.96 2.98
N THR A 64 -8.28 27.11 3.99
CA THR A 64 -8.64 25.70 3.82
C THR A 64 -9.87 25.54 2.94
N SER A 65 -10.92 26.33 3.18
CA SER A 65 -12.11 26.37 2.31
C SER A 65 -11.73 26.61 0.85
N SER A 66 -10.93 27.65 0.57
CA SER A 66 -10.45 27.97 -0.78
C SER A 66 -9.72 26.79 -1.42
N PHE A 67 -8.81 26.16 -0.69
CA PHE A 67 -8.02 25.06 -1.22
C PHE A 67 -8.86 23.81 -1.49
N LYS A 68 -9.75 23.43 -0.57
CA LYS A 68 -10.66 22.30 -0.79
C LYS A 68 -11.57 22.51 -1.99
N ARG A 69 -12.14 23.71 -2.14
CA ARG A 69 -12.96 24.06 -3.30
C ARG A 69 -12.19 24.01 -4.62
N SER A 70 -10.86 24.10 -4.61
CA SER A 70 -10.05 23.94 -5.81
C SER A 70 -10.12 22.54 -6.43
N PHE A 71 -10.47 21.50 -5.64
CA PHE A 71 -10.62 20.13 -6.13
C PHE A 71 -11.96 19.46 -5.77
N GLN A 72 -12.75 20.00 -4.84
CA GLN A 72 -14.09 19.51 -4.47
C GLN A 72 -15.23 20.43 -4.97
N GLY A 73 -14.90 21.62 -5.48
CA GLY A 73 -15.87 22.60 -5.98
C GLY A 73 -16.88 22.99 -4.90
N LYS A 74 -18.15 23.10 -5.27
CA LYS A 74 -19.24 23.50 -4.37
C LYS A 74 -19.61 22.46 -3.29
N ARG A 75 -18.96 21.29 -3.27
CA ARG A 75 -19.15 20.28 -2.21
C ARG A 75 -18.44 20.65 -0.91
N SER A 76 -17.60 21.69 -0.90
CA SER A 76 -17.06 22.27 0.33
C SER A 76 -17.59 23.69 0.51
N ALA A 77 -17.96 24.04 1.74
CA ALA A 77 -18.49 25.36 2.05
C ALA A 77 -17.49 26.45 1.67
N GLU A 78 -18.01 27.60 1.21
CA GLU A 78 -17.21 28.81 1.13
C GLU A 78 -17.04 29.39 2.53
N GLU A 79 -15.82 29.81 2.85
CA GLU A 79 -15.58 30.68 4.00
C GLU A 79 -15.00 32.02 3.53
N ARG A 80 -15.36 33.10 4.23
CA ARG A 80 -14.89 34.47 3.98
C ARG A 80 -14.54 35.17 5.27
N LEU A 81 -13.65 36.16 5.22
CA LEU A 81 -13.36 37.02 6.36
C LEU A 81 -14.46 38.08 6.54
N VAL A 82 -14.77 38.40 7.80
CA VAL A 82 -15.72 39.46 8.16
C VAL A 82 -15.01 40.53 8.98
N PHE A 83 -15.12 41.78 8.53
CA PHE A 83 -14.49 42.94 9.14
C PHE A 83 -15.52 43.86 9.78
N GLU A 84 -15.18 44.42 10.93
CA GLU A 84 -15.88 45.52 11.59
C GLU A 84 -15.32 46.85 11.10
N GLU A 85 -16.23 47.75 10.74
CA GLU A 85 -15.89 49.09 10.29
C GLU A 85 -15.66 49.99 11.49
N TYR A 86 -14.83 51.03 11.32
CA TYR A 86 -14.75 52.09 12.33
C TYR A 86 -16.11 52.79 12.47
N ASP A 87 -16.45 53.13 13.70
CA ASP A 87 -17.55 54.04 13.95
C ASP A 87 -17.15 55.48 13.64
N LEU A 88 -18.15 56.27 13.26
CA LEU A 88 -17.99 57.69 12.98
C LEU A 88 -18.89 58.47 13.91
N GLU A 89 -18.29 59.20 14.85
CA GLU A 89 -18.98 60.00 15.85
C GLU A 89 -18.63 61.48 15.70
N LEU A 90 -19.49 62.38 16.18
CA LEU A 90 -19.13 63.80 16.29
C LEU A 90 -18.08 63.99 17.39
N MET A 91 -17.15 64.90 17.17
CA MET A 91 -16.10 65.22 18.11
C MET A 91 -16.71 65.75 19.42
N PRO A 92 -16.38 65.16 20.58
CA PRO A 92 -16.98 65.55 21.85
C PRO A 92 -16.53 66.95 22.28
N ASP A 93 -17.42 67.71 22.93
CA ASP A 93 -17.16 69.07 23.44
C ASP A 93 -16.22 69.10 24.67
N ARG A 94 -15.89 67.93 25.24
CA ARG A 94 -15.02 67.77 26.42
C ARG A 94 -13.88 66.79 26.12
N ASN A 95 -12.80 66.85 26.90
CA ASN A 95 -11.70 65.88 26.88
C ASN A 95 -12.18 64.51 27.40
N GLU A 96 -13.05 63.84 26.64
CA GLU A 96 -13.44 62.46 26.88
C GLU A 96 -12.37 61.52 26.35
N THR A 97 -12.29 60.34 26.96
CA THR A 97 -11.41 59.28 26.50
C THR A 97 -11.85 58.82 25.12
N ILE A 98 -10.97 58.95 24.13
CA ILE A 98 -11.21 58.49 22.75
C ILE A 98 -11.47 56.98 22.79
N LYS A 99 -12.64 56.55 22.30
CA LYS A 99 -12.99 55.13 22.17
C LYS A 99 -12.08 54.44 21.14
N ASP A 100 -11.76 53.18 21.39
CA ASP A 100 -11.12 52.33 20.39
C ASP A 100 -12.08 52.12 19.20
N ASN A 101 -11.56 52.04 17.98
CA ASN A 101 -12.33 51.85 16.74
C ASN A 101 -13.40 52.91 16.45
N THR A 102 -13.27 54.11 17.02
CA THR A 102 -14.14 55.25 16.72
C THR A 102 -13.33 56.42 16.17
N LEU A 103 -13.74 56.93 15.01
CA LEU A 103 -13.21 58.15 14.43
C LEU A 103 -14.17 59.31 14.77
N TYR A 104 -13.63 60.33 15.42
CA TYR A 104 -14.37 61.52 15.83
C TYR A 104 -14.18 62.63 14.81
N ILE A 105 -15.26 63.27 14.36
CA ILE A 105 -15.20 64.36 13.37
C ILE A 105 -15.90 65.63 13.81
N LYS A 106 -15.39 66.77 13.36
CA LYS A 106 -16.10 68.04 13.37
C LYS A 106 -15.83 68.81 12.08
N PHE A 107 -16.82 69.57 11.64
CA PHE A 107 -16.69 70.42 10.46
C PHE A 107 -16.34 71.85 10.90
N GLU A 108 -15.21 72.38 10.41
CA GLU A 108 -14.75 73.75 10.67
C GLU A 108 -14.11 74.35 9.41
N LYS A 109 -14.56 75.56 9.02
CA LYS A 109 -13.92 76.41 7.99
C LYS A 109 -13.51 75.62 6.74
N ASP A 110 -14.47 74.93 6.12
CA ASP A 110 -14.32 74.15 4.88
C ASP A 110 -13.46 72.88 4.98
N SER A 111 -13.31 72.34 6.19
CA SER A 111 -12.61 71.06 6.41
C SER A 111 -13.24 70.23 7.52
N PHE A 112 -13.08 68.91 7.43
CA PHE A 112 -13.37 67.99 8.52
C PHE A 112 -12.10 67.81 9.35
N GLN A 113 -12.10 68.32 10.58
CA GLN A 113 -11.10 67.92 11.57
C GLN A 113 -11.51 66.59 12.14
N TYR A 114 -10.57 65.65 12.24
CA TYR A 114 -10.82 64.37 12.87
C TYR A 114 -9.76 64.00 13.89
N LEU A 115 -10.19 63.15 14.82
CA LEU A 115 -9.41 62.61 15.91
C LEU A 115 -9.70 61.11 16.00
N VAL A 116 -8.65 60.30 16.04
CA VAL A 116 -8.78 58.84 16.07
C VAL A 116 -7.61 58.22 16.81
N LYS A 117 -7.83 57.07 17.45
CA LYS A 117 -6.74 56.22 17.92
C LYS A 117 -6.39 55.23 16.79
N THR A 118 -5.18 55.33 16.27
CA THR A 118 -4.70 54.50 15.15
C THR A 118 -4.55 53.04 15.59
N PRO A 119 -4.41 52.09 14.66
CA PRO A 119 -4.19 50.67 14.98
C PRO A 119 -2.97 50.43 15.88
N GLU A 120 -1.95 51.27 15.82
CA GLU A 120 -0.75 51.22 16.68
C GLU A 120 -1.01 51.80 18.09
N GLY A 121 -2.24 52.19 18.39
CA GLY A 121 -2.64 52.78 19.66
C GLY A 121 -2.30 54.27 19.81
N LEU A 122 -1.84 54.93 18.76
CA LEU A 122 -1.47 56.35 18.78
C LEU A 122 -2.68 57.23 18.56
N ILE A 123 -2.82 58.31 19.33
CA ILE A 123 -3.87 59.31 19.07
C ILE A 123 -3.40 60.21 17.94
N LYS A 124 -4.14 60.24 16.83
CA LYS A 124 -3.85 61.05 15.65
C LYS A 124 -4.96 62.06 15.41
N LYS A 125 -4.55 63.29 15.12
CA LYS A 125 -5.41 64.42 14.74
C LYS A 125 -4.99 64.92 13.37
N ASP A 126 -5.94 65.08 12.44
CA ASP A 126 -5.66 65.48 11.07
C ASP A 126 -6.95 66.06 10.42
N THR A 127 -6.88 66.48 9.16
CA THR A 127 -7.95 67.18 8.44
C THR A 127 -8.23 66.59 7.07
N ILE A 128 -9.50 66.55 6.66
CA ILE A 128 -9.95 66.18 5.31
C ILE A 128 -10.58 67.41 4.66
N ALA A 129 -10.16 67.79 3.46
CA ALA A 129 -10.76 68.93 2.77
C ALA A 129 -12.19 68.59 2.31
N VAL A 130 -13.10 69.57 2.35
CA VAL A 130 -14.52 69.31 2.05
C VAL A 130 -14.76 68.78 0.63
N ASN A 131 -13.91 69.18 -0.33
CA ASN A 131 -13.97 68.73 -1.72
C ASN A 131 -13.53 67.28 -1.93
N GLU A 132 -12.91 66.65 -0.93
CA GLU A 132 -12.58 65.22 -0.93
C GLU A 132 -13.78 64.35 -0.51
N ILE A 133 -14.81 64.94 0.11
CA ILE A 133 -16.00 64.22 0.59
C ILE A 133 -17.14 64.39 -0.40
N ALA A 134 -17.40 63.34 -1.18
CA ALA A 134 -18.54 63.31 -2.09
C ALA A 134 -19.87 63.43 -1.31
N ASN A 135 -20.83 64.14 -1.90
CA ASN A 135 -22.21 64.28 -1.42
C ASN A 135 -22.39 64.96 -0.05
N PHE A 136 -21.40 65.72 0.42
CA PHE A 136 -21.56 66.57 1.59
C PHE A 136 -22.14 67.94 1.21
N ASN A 137 -23.20 68.37 1.91
CA ASN A 137 -23.77 69.70 1.79
C ASN A 137 -23.38 70.55 3.03
N PRO A 138 -22.54 71.59 2.88
CA PRO A 138 -22.14 72.44 4.00
C PRO A 138 -23.29 73.27 4.59
N GLU A 139 -24.44 73.37 3.90
CA GLU A 139 -25.64 74.07 4.40
C GLU A 139 -26.48 73.25 5.39
N LEU A 140 -26.22 71.93 5.50
CA LEU A 140 -26.94 71.04 6.43
C LEU A 140 -26.07 70.67 7.64
N PRO A 141 -26.67 70.44 8.83
CA PRO A 141 -25.91 69.99 10.01
C PRO A 141 -25.15 68.68 9.75
N LEU A 142 -23.90 68.60 10.21
CA LEU A 142 -23.09 67.38 10.08
C LEU A 142 -23.75 66.17 10.77
N SER A 143 -24.46 66.40 11.87
CA SER A 143 -25.23 65.37 12.59
C SER A 143 -26.22 64.62 11.70
N GLU A 144 -26.81 65.30 10.73
CA GLU A 144 -27.84 64.73 9.83
C GLU A 144 -27.22 64.01 8.63
N GLN A 145 -25.98 64.35 8.29
CA GLN A 145 -25.26 63.84 7.11
C GLN A 145 -24.20 62.78 7.44
N LEU A 146 -23.96 62.51 8.72
CA LEU A 146 -22.95 61.58 9.22
C LEU A 146 -22.97 60.23 8.51
N HIS A 147 -24.17 59.65 8.33
CA HIS A 147 -24.35 58.37 7.63
C HIS A 147 -23.99 58.47 6.14
N THR A 148 -24.25 59.61 5.50
CA THR A 148 -23.97 59.87 4.08
C THR A 148 -22.48 60.06 3.82
N VAL A 149 -21.77 60.72 4.74
CA VAL A 149 -20.32 61.01 4.59
C VAL A 149 -19.43 59.92 5.18
N LYS A 150 -19.98 58.98 5.96
CA LYS A 150 -19.22 57.95 6.69
C LYS A 150 -18.24 57.19 5.81
N SER A 151 -18.73 56.61 4.71
CA SER A 151 -17.90 55.79 3.82
C SER A 151 -16.74 56.58 3.22
N SER A 152 -16.97 57.82 2.76
CA SER A 152 -15.93 58.68 2.17
C SER A 152 -14.85 59.05 3.21
N ILE A 153 -15.26 59.41 4.42
CA ILE A 153 -14.32 59.77 5.50
C ILE A 153 -13.46 58.58 5.89
N LEU A 154 -14.08 57.41 6.14
CA LEU A 154 -13.37 56.20 6.53
C LEU A 154 -12.43 55.68 5.43
N GLU A 155 -12.81 55.81 4.17
CA GLU A 155 -11.96 55.45 3.03
C GLU A 155 -10.68 56.31 3.02
N ILE A 156 -10.83 57.63 3.17
CA ILE A 156 -9.68 58.56 3.21
C ILE A 156 -8.77 58.26 4.39
N THR A 157 -9.35 58.09 5.59
CA THR A 157 -8.55 57.85 6.80
C THR A 157 -7.89 56.48 6.78
N SER A 158 -8.50 55.49 6.13
CA SER A 158 -7.91 54.16 5.91
C SER A 158 -6.74 54.21 4.93
N LYS A 159 -6.85 54.98 3.83
CA LYS A 159 -5.73 55.23 2.89
C LYS A 159 -4.55 55.94 3.56
N ARG A 160 -4.82 56.80 4.55
CA ARG A 160 -3.80 57.46 5.38
C ARG A 160 -3.22 56.54 6.48
N GLY A 161 -3.77 55.35 6.68
CA GLY A 161 -3.38 54.41 7.74
C GLY A 161 -3.83 54.83 9.14
N HIS A 162 -4.80 55.75 9.25
CA HIS A 162 -5.28 56.26 10.55
C HIS A 162 -6.45 55.44 11.10
N THR A 163 -7.18 54.75 10.22
CA THR A 163 -8.18 53.74 10.55
C THR A 163 -7.84 52.44 9.84
N GLN A 164 -8.26 51.31 10.39
CA GLN A 164 -8.10 50.00 9.75
C GLN A 164 -9.25 49.10 10.16
N ASP A 165 -10.03 48.64 9.20
CA ASP A 165 -11.12 47.70 9.47
C ASP A 165 -10.58 46.47 10.23
N LYS A 166 -11.26 46.11 11.32
CA LYS A 166 -10.81 45.07 12.25
C LYS A 166 -11.40 43.73 11.84
N LEU A 167 -10.58 42.68 11.75
CA LEU A 167 -11.11 41.33 11.56
C LEU A 167 -11.91 40.92 12.81
N ILE A 168 -13.16 40.51 12.64
CA ILE A 168 -14.04 40.12 13.76
C ILE A 168 -14.58 38.70 13.64
N GLY A 169 -14.32 38.00 12.54
CA GLY A 169 -14.72 36.61 12.39
C GLY A 169 -14.65 36.10 10.97
N THR A 170 -15.29 34.95 10.76
CA THR A 170 -15.46 34.34 9.44
C THR A 170 -16.94 34.13 9.15
N LEU A 171 -17.26 34.00 7.87
CA LEU A 171 -18.58 33.68 7.38
C LEU A 171 -18.52 32.38 6.59
N SER A 172 -19.21 31.34 7.05
CA SER A 172 -19.38 30.07 6.33
C SER A 172 -20.70 30.09 5.54
N ILE A 173 -20.61 30.10 4.22
CA ILE A 173 -21.77 30.09 3.32
C ILE A 173 -22.35 28.67 3.25
N GLY A 174 -23.66 28.53 3.41
CA GLY A 174 -24.33 27.24 3.42
C GLY A 174 -24.19 26.47 2.10
N ILE A 175 -24.08 25.16 2.19
CA ILE A 175 -24.12 24.24 1.03
C ILE A 175 -25.59 23.92 0.73
N GLU A 176 -25.95 23.95 -0.55
CA GLU A 176 -27.28 23.57 -1.02
C GLU A 176 -27.56 22.09 -0.68
N ASP A 177 -28.77 21.81 -0.20
CA ASP A 177 -29.21 20.47 0.24
C ASP A 177 -28.36 19.81 1.33
N PHE A 178 -27.56 20.61 2.07
CA PHE A 178 -26.76 20.08 3.18
C PHE A 178 -27.66 19.52 4.29
N LYS A 179 -27.57 18.21 4.47
CA LYS A 179 -28.25 17.49 5.55
C LYS A 179 -27.22 16.68 6.34
N PRO A 180 -26.90 17.07 7.57
CA PRO A 180 -25.83 16.43 8.34
C PRO A 180 -26.15 14.96 8.60
N PHE A 181 -25.10 14.14 8.66
CA PHE A 181 -25.23 12.77 9.14
C PHE A 181 -25.64 12.73 10.62
N HIS A 182 -26.29 11.65 11.03
CA HIS A 182 -26.73 11.49 12.41
C HIS A 182 -25.58 11.10 13.33
N PHE A 183 -25.58 11.69 14.53
CA PHE A 183 -24.86 11.14 15.67
C PHE A 183 -25.47 9.81 16.12
N ALA A 184 -24.68 8.96 16.76
CA ALA A 184 -25.14 7.72 17.37
C ALA A 184 -26.30 7.94 18.37
N SER A 185 -26.30 9.05 19.11
CA SER A 185 -27.38 9.43 20.04
C SER A 185 -28.71 9.76 19.34
N GLN A 186 -28.67 10.13 18.05
CA GLN A 186 -29.86 10.39 17.24
C GLN A 186 -30.43 9.11 16.63
N GLY A 187 -29.65 8.01 16.64
CA GLY A 187 -30.04 6.71 16.11
C GLY A 187 -30.17 6.66 14.58
N ILE A 188 -30.35 5.44 14.07
CA ILE A 188 -30.62 5.18 12.64
C ILE A 188 -32.13 5.32 12.39
N PRO A 189 -32.57 6.18 11.47
CA PRO A 189 -33.99 6.33 11.15
C PRO A 189 -34.65 5.01 10.66
N VAL A 190 -35.89 4.77 11.08
CA VAL A 190 -36.71 3.64 10.61
C VAL A 190 -37.20 3.87 9.17
N ASN A 191 -37.48 5.13 8.80
CA ASN A 191 -37.85 5.49 7.45
C ASN A 191 -36.65 5.31 6.50
N SER A 192 -36.79 4.47 5.48
CA SER A 192 -35.70 4.10 4.57
C SER A 192 -35.12 5.29 3.80
N THR A 193 -35.95 6.22 3.31
CA THR A 193 -35.46 7.42 2.60
C THR A 193 -34.67 8.33 3.53
N LEU A 194 -35.18 8.58 4.74
CA LEU A 194 -34.47 9.39 5.72
C LEU A 194 -33.17 8.70 6.17
N LYS A 195 -33.20 7.38 6.36
CA LYS A 195 -32.01 6.58 6.66
C LYS A 195 -30.91 6.82 5.63
N GLU A 196 -31.22 6.64 4.34
CA GLU A 196 -30.20 6.82 3.29
C GLU A 196 -29.66 8.25 3.22
N GLN A 197 -30.38 9.27 3.72
CA GLN A 197 -29.88 10.65 3.75
C GLN A 197 -28.93 10.96 4.92
N VAL A 198 -29.07 10.29 6.07
CA VAL A 198 -28.39 10.68 7.33
C VAL A 198 -27.57 9.56 7.98
N ALA A 199 -27.80 8.31 7.58
CA ALA A 199 -27.06 7.11 7.96
C ALA A 199 -26.98 6.19 6.71
N PRO A 200 -26.30 6.66 5.64
CA PRO A 200 -26.33 6.05 4.32
C PRO A 200 -25.69 4.67 4.30
N SER A 201 -26.21 3.79 3.43
CA SER A 201 -25.55 2.53 3.09
C SER A 201 -24.31 2.73 2.22
N VAL A 202 -23.43 1.72 2.15
CA VAL A 202 -22.28 1.67 1.21
C VAL A 202 -22.68 2.05 -0.21
N LYS A 203 -23.85 1.57 -0.67
CA LYS A 203 -24.36 1.86 -2.02
C LYS A 203 -24.58 3.37 -2.20
N THR A 204 -25.32 4.00 -1.29
CA THR A 204 -25.62 5.44 -1.35
C THR A 204 -24.35 6.29 -1.21
N LEU A 205 -23.42 5.88 -0.34
CA LEU A 205 -22.11 6.50 -0.16
C LEU A 205 -21.30 6.51 -1.46
N ILE A 206 -21.30 5.40 -2.21
CA ILE A 206 -20.65 5.29 -3.52
C ILE A 206 -21.37 6.14 -4.57
N GLU A 207 -22.70 6.09 -4.64
CA GLU A 207 -23.49 6.88 -5.60
C GLU A 207 -23.23 8.38 -5.46
N HIS A 208 -22.98 8.85 -4.24
CA HIS A 208 -22.68 10.26 -3.95
C HIS A 208 -21.17 10.56 -3.88
N ASN A 209 -20.32 9.62 -4.29
CA ASN A 209 -18.86 9.76 -4.30
C ASN A 209 -18.32 10.31 -2.96
N ILE A 210 -18.69 9.69 -1.83
CA ILE A 210 -18.26 10.16 -0.51
C ILE A 210 -16.73 10.12 -0.36
N MET A 211 -16.07 9.21 -1.07
CA MET A 211 -14.62 9.03 -1.02
C MET A 211 -13.87 10.32 -1.39
N GLU A 212 -14.43 11.14 -2.29
CA GLU A 212 -13.88 12.47 -2.61
C GLU A 212 -13.87 13.41 -1.41
N LEU A 213 -14.96 13.45 -0.62
CA LEU A 213 -15.04 14.27 0.59
C LEU A 213 -14.07 13.79 1.66
N LEU A 214 -14.08 12.49 1.94
CA LEU A 214 -13.22 11.89 2.96
C LEU A 214 -11.74 12.06 2.61
N LEU A 215 -11.37 11.86 1.34
CA LEU A 215 -9.98 12.02 0.92
C LEU A 215 -9.51 13.45 1.13
N GLY A 216 -10.33 14.47 0.79
CA GLY A 216 -9.95 15.87 1.00
C GLY A 216 -9.80 16.24 2.47
N ARG A 217 -10.57 15.62 3.38
CA ARG A 217 -10.39 15.80 4.83
C ARG A 217 -9.12 15.12 5.34
N TRP A 218 -8.86 13.89 4.93
CA TRP A 218 -7.66 13.15 5.30
C TRP A 218 -6.38 13.80 4.77
N PHE A 219 -6.37 14.17 3.49
CA PHE A 219 -5.27 14.85 2.79
C PHE A 219 -4.79 16.10 3.55
N LEU A 220 -5.71 16.87 4.11
CA LEU A 220 -5.44 18.14 4.79
C LEU A 220 -5.38 18.00 6.33
N ASP A 221 -5.19 16.78 6.83
CA ASP A 221 -5.02 16.46 8.26
C ASP A 221 -6.14 17.05 9.14
N ASP A 222 -7.40 16.78 8.79
CA ASP A 222 -8.56 17.13 9.61
C ASP A 222 -8.74 16.16 10.80
N ASP A 223 -8.92 16.71 12.00
CA ASP A 223 -9.16 15.96 13.24
C ASP A 223 -10.64 15.92 13.68
N ASP A 224 -11.53 16.65 12.98
CA ASP A 224 -12.92 16.87 13.40
C ASP A 224 -13.96 16.46 12.35
N SER A 225 -13.68 15.38 11.61
CA SER A 225 -14.60 14.74 10.66
C SER A 225 -15.76 14.00 11.36
N HIS A 226 -16.62 14.72 12.07
CA HIS A 226 -17.77 14.17 12.81
C HIS A 226 -19.10 14.34 12.04
N PRO A 227 -20.20 13.64 12.42
CA PRO A 227 -21.43 13.57 11.63
C PRO A 227 -22.02 14.89 11.17
N HIS A 228 -22.02 15.93 12.02
CA HIS A 228 -22.61 17.23 11.65
C HIS A 228 -21.75 18.09 10.72
N ASN A 229 -20.49 17.71 10.48
CA ASN A 229 -19.58 18.41 9.57
C ASN A 229 -19.61 17.81 8.15
N LEU A 230 -20.33 16.70 7.96
CA LEU A 230 -20.39 15.94 6.73
C LEU A 230 -21.85 15.61 6.34
N SER A 231 -22.09 15.60 5.04
CA SER A 231 -23.35 15.16 4.43
C SER A 231 -23.05 14.48 3.09
N LEU A 232 -24.09 13.93 2.44
CA LEU A 232 -23.96 13.47 1.06
C LEU A 232 -23.67 14.63 0.07
N ALA A 233 -24.22 15.82 0.34
CA ALA A 233 -24.07 16.99 -0.52
C ALA A 233 -22.67 17.61 -0.44
N GLY A 234 -22.06 17.58 0.75
CA GLY A 234 -20.80 18.27 0.99
C GLY A 234 -20.37 18.32 2.44
N ASP A 235 -19.43 19.19 2.73
CA ASP A 235 -18.76 19.27 4.02
C ASP A 235 -18.47 20.71 4.49
N ILE A 236 -18.52 20.91 5.80
CA ILE A 236 -18.44 22.22 6.45
C ILE A 236 -17.48 22.18 7.64
N ASP A 237 -17.12 23.35 8.15
CA ASP A 237 -16.26 23.55 9.31
C ASP A 237 -14.81 23.10 9.10
N PHE A 238 -13.91 24.09 9.02
CA PHE A 238 -12.52 23.88 8.60
C PHE A 238 -11.49 24.38 9.62
N ASP A 239 -11.90 24.62 10.86
CA ASP A 239 -11.02 25.16 11.92
C ASP A 239 -10.20 24.09 12.66
N MET A 240 -10.29 22.82 12.24
CA MET A 240 -9.54 21.67 12.76
C MET A 240 -8.66 21.00 11.69
N PHE A 241 -8.48 21.67 10.55
CA PHE A 241 -7.56 21.25 9.49
C PHE A 241 -6.13 21.65 9.80
N PHE A 242 -5.17 20.98 9.15
CA PHE A 242 -3.76 21.13 9.44
C PHE A 242 -3.50 20.93 10.93
N TYR A 243 -4.12 19.87 11.49
CA TYR A 243 -4.26 19.72 12.94
C TYR A 243 -2.91 19.68 13.65
N TRP A 244 -1.89 19.09 13.03
CA TRP A 244 -0.50 19.14 13.51
C TRP A 244 -0.02 20.57 13.83
N PHE A 245 -0.50 21.58 13.09
CA PHE A 245 -0.23 23.00 13.35
C PHE A 245 -1.29 23.62 14.27
N THR A 246 -2.58 23.48 13.95
CA THR A 246 -3.67 24.22 14.62
C THR A 246 -4.02 23.74 16.03
N ILE A 247 -3.61 22.52 16.42
CA ILE A 247 -3.92 21.91 17.72
C ILE A 247 -3.60 22.81 18.92
N TYR A 248 -2.51 23.58 18.85
CA TYR A 248 -2.10 24.41 19.99
C TYR A 248 -2.97 25.65 20.16
N MET A 249 -3.65 26.14 19.11
CA MET A 249 -4.65 27.21 19.23
C MET A 249 -5.90 26.71 19.96
N LYS A 250 -6.23 25.42 19.76
CA LYS A 250 -7.42 24.73 20.29
C LYS A 250 -7.25 24.09 21.66
N VAL A 251 -6.02 24.09 22.19
CA VAL A 251 -5.56 23.29 23.34
C VAL A 251 -5.65 21.78 23.04
N PRO A 252 -4.54 21.03 23.17
CA PRO A 252 -4.57 19.58 23.02
C PRO A 252 -5.59 18.95 23.99
N ARG A 253 -6.43 18.02 23.52
CA ARG A 253 -7.34 17.30 24.43
C ARG A 253 -6.49 16.48 25.40
N ALA A 254 -6.76 16.57 26.71
CA ALA A 254 -5.93 16.00 27.77
C ALA A 254 -5.64 14.48 27.69
N VAL A 255 -6.37 13.75 26.84
CA VAL A 255 -6.32 12.29 26.69
C VAL A 255 -5.69 11.87 25.35
N ILE A 256 -5.49 12.81 24.42
CA ILE A 256 -4.79 12.57 23.16
C ILE A 256 -3.28 12.60 23.45
N GLY A 257 -2.53 11.63 22.92
CA GLY A 257 -1.08 11.55 23.04
C GLY A 257 -0.33 12.77 22.47
N VAL A 258 1.01 12.68 22.45
CA VAL A 258 1.89 13.76 21.95
C VAL A 258 1.40 14.25 20.57
N PRO A 259 1.11 15.56 20.40
CA PRO A 259 0.65 16.11 19.13
C PRO A 259 1.61 15.80 17.98
N LYS A 260 1.08 15.52 16.79
CA LYS A 260 1.89 15.45 15.57
C LYS A 260 2.60 16.79 15.35
N THR A 261 3.80 16.73 14.77
CA THR A 261 4.62 17.92 14.49
C THR A 261 4.74 18.24 13.00
N HIS A 262 4.20 17.39 12.13
CA HIS A 262 4.23 17.51 10.67
C HIS A 262 3.12 16.66 10.05
N VAL A 263 2.92 16.79 8.73
CA VAL A 263 1.97 15.97 7.96
C VAL A 263 2.41 14.50 7.89
N THR A 264 1.49 13.56 8.15
CA THR A 264 1.79 12.12 8.21
C THR A 264 0.78 11.26 7.42
N LEU A 265 0.62 11.48 6.10
CA LEU A 265 -0.09 10.50 5.28
C LEU A 265 0.84 9.32 4.99
N THR A 266 0.33 8.11 5.12
CA THR A 266 1.12 6.89 4.94
C THR A 266 0.53 6.02 3.84
N VAL A 267 1.39 5.19 3.23
CA VAL A 267 0.96 4.19 2.23
C VAL A 267 -0.05 3.21 2.85
N ARG A 268 0.14 2.83 4.11
CA ARG A 268 -0.76 1.90 4.80
C ARG A 268 -2.14 2.48 5.02
N ASP A 269 -2.24 3.74 5.43
CA ASP A 269 -3.52 4.42 5.53
C ASP A 269 -4.18 4.60 4.15
N TYR A 270 -3.39 4.87 3.12
CA TYR A 270 -3.89 4.94 1.74
C TYR A 270 -4.43 3.59 1.25
N GLU A 271 -3.77 2.48 1.56
CA GLU A 271 -4.25 1.11 1.28
C GLU A 271 -5.57 0.82 1.98
N ALA A 272 -5.62 1.02 3.30
CA ALA A 272 -6.76 0.73 4.17
C ALA A 272 -7.93 1.71 4.02
N PHE A 273 -7.74 2.82 3.29
CA PHE A 273 -8.68 3.93 3.21
C PHE A 273 -10.10 3.48 2.82
N PRO A 274 -11.15 3.93 3.55
CA PRO A 274 -11.15 5.03 4.52
C PRO A 274 -10.77 4.63 5.96
N ASN A 275 -10.38 3.38 6.26
CA ASN A 275 -10.07 2.93 7.61
C ASN A 275 -8.66 3.31 8.08
N VAL A 276 -8.40 4.62 8.15
CA VAL A 276 -7.09 5.16 8.51
C VAL A 276 -6.76 4.90 9.98
N GLN A 277 -5.48 4.65 10.28
CA GLN A 277 -5.00 4.37 11.64
C GLN A 277 -3.74 5.16 11.97
N GLU A 278 -2.78 5.27 11.05
CA GLU A 278 -1.47 5.88 11.30
C GLU A 278 -1.53 7.41 11.29
N SER A 279 -2.44 7.97 10.51
CA SER A 279 -2.81 9.39 10.55
C SER A 279 -3.63 9.74 11.77
N MET A 280 -4.08 8.80 12.59
CA MET A 280 -4.60 9.08 13.94
C MET A 280 -5.58 10.28 14.06
N PRO A 281 -6.60 10.44 13.20
CA PRO A 281 -7.63 11.45 13.44
C PRO A 281 -8.41 11.12 14.72
N TYR A 282 -8.92 12.12 15.43
CA TYR A 282 -9.74 11.88 16.62
C TYR A 282 -11.19 11.55 16.23
N HIS A 283 -11.81 12.37 15.37
CA HIS A 283 -13.12 12.06 14.78
C HIS A 283 -12.93 11.57 13.35
N TRP A 284 -13.46 10.39 13.05
CA TRP A 284 -13.40 9.82 11.70
C TRP A 284 -14.61 8.91 11.43
N PRO A 285 -15.21 8.92 10.21
CA PRO A 285 -16.47 8.22 9.96
C PRO A 285 -16.48 6.70 10.21
N PRO A 286 -15.44 5.93 9.86
CA PRO A 286 -15.33 4.50 10.19
C PRO A 286 -15.14 4.17 11.68
N TYR A 287 -14.89 5.16 12.54
CA TYR A 287 -14.61 4.89 13.96
C TYR A 287 -15.89 4.65 14.74
N GLN A 288 -15.89 3.61 15.57
CA GLN A 288 -17.01 3.30 16.45
C GLN A 288 -17.21 4.37 17.53
N HIS A 289 -16.12 5.03 17.91
CA HIS A 289 -16.13 6.15 18.84
C HIS A 289 -14.96 7.10 18.55
N PRO A 290 -15.10 8.38 18.90
CA PRO A 290 -13.98 9.32 18.85
C PRO A 290 -12.77 8.81 19.62
N GLY A 291 -11.58 9.13 19.12
CA GLY A 291 -10.30 8.79 19.73
C GLY A 291 -9.98 7.30 19.78
N GLN A 292 -10.66 6.47 18.97
CA GLN A 292 -10.46 5.03 18.94
C GLN A 292 -9.00 4.61 18.71
N VAL A 293 -8.28 5.36 17.88
CA VAL A 293 -6.86 5.09 17.56
C VAL A 293 -5.88 6.04 18.26
N THR A 294 -6.35 7.16 18.82
CA THR A 294 -5.50 8.20 19.41
C THR A 294 -5.33 8.06 20.92
N ILE A 295 -6.27 7.41 21.61
CA ILE A 295 -6.23 7.25 23.06
C ILE A 295 -5.49 5.94 23.38
N PRO A 296 -4.31 5.98 24.03
CA PRO A 296 -3.49 4.80 24.26
C PRO A 296 -4.21 3.76 25.14
N LEU A 297 -4.08 2.48 24.79
CA LEU A 297 -4.71 1.36 25.52
C LEU A 297 -3.98 1.11 26.86
N ILE A 298 -4.55 1.59 27.97
CA ILE A 298 -3.96 1.40 29.31
C ILE A 298 -4.51 0.11 29.98
N VAL A 299 -5.81 -0.20 29.79
CA VAL A 299 -6.45 -1.44 30.28
C VAL A 299 -7.58 -1.90 29.32
N PRO A 300 -7.47 -3.10 28.69
CA PRO A 300 -8.53 -3.66 27.85
C PRO A 300 -9.87 -3.82 28.61
N GLY A 301 -10.99 -3.43 28.00
CA GLY A 301 -12.36 -3.59 28.54
C GLY A 301 -12.91 -2.42 29.37
N VAL A 302 -12.10 -1.75 30.20
CA VAL A 302 -12.53 -0.53 30.94
C VAL A 302 -12.54 0.69 30.02
N GLN A 303 -11.53 0.79 29.16
CA GLN A 303 -11.39 1.88 28.20
C GLN A 303 -12.44 1.82 27.09
N GLU A 304 -12.77 0.65 26.56
CA GLU A 304 -13.84 0.51 25.56
C GLU A 304 -15.20 1.01 26.07
N GLN A 305 -15.51 0.81 27.36
CA GLN A 305 -16.73 1.34 27.96
C GLN A 305 -16.69 2.86 28.15
N ALA A 306 -15.51 3.42 28.44
CA ALA A 306 -15.33 4.87 28.55
C ALA A 306 -15.40 5.56 27.18
N LEU A 307 -14.76 4.98 26.16
CA LEU A 307 -14.74 5.50 24.80
C LEU A 307 -16.14 5.47 24.16
N LYS A 308 -16.96 4.46 24.45
CA LYS A 308 -18.38 4.42 24.05
C LYS A 308 -19.25 5.56 24.58
N LYS A 309 -18.79 6.27 25.62
CA LYS A 309 -19.49 7.44 26.18
C LYS A 309 -19.02 8.76 25.57
N LEU A 310 -18.00 8.76 24.71
CA LEU A 310 -17.55 9.97 24.05
C LEU A 310 -18.61 10.45 23.03
N PRO A 311 -18.93 11.76 23.03
CA PRO A 311 -19.96 12.30 22.16
C PRO A 311 -19.52 12.33 20.69
N LYS A 312 -20.44 12.61 19.76
CA LYS A 312 -20.16 12.80 18.33
C LYS A 312 -19.75 11.57 17.50
N ALA A 313 -20.00 10.35 17.97
CA ALA A 313 -19.86 9.14 17.15
C ALA A 313 -20.91 9.11 16.00
N TYR A 314 -20.57 8.47 14.87
CA TYR A 314 -21.51 8.24 13.76
C TYR A 314 -22.61 7.24 14.13
N ALA A 315 -23.80 7.41 13.57
CA ALA A 315 -24.89 6.45 13.76
C ALA A 315 -24.62 5.07 13.15
N ASP A 316 -23.91 5.02 12.02
CA ASP A 316 -23.54 3.76 11.35
C ASP A 316 -22.11 3.81 10.77
N PRO A 317 -21.06 3.73 11.62
CA PRO A 317 -19.67 3.79 11.18
C PRO A 317 -19.25 2.55 10.36
N ILE A 318 -19.98 1.44 10.45
CA ILE A 318 -19.66 0.19 9.75
C ILE A 318 -19.85 0.34 8.24
N GLU A 319 -20.86 1.08 7.80
CA GLU A 319 -21.10 1.33 6.37
C GLU A 319 -19.94 2.13 5.74
N PHE A 320 -19.36 3.10 6.46
CA PHE A 320 -18.14 3.78 6.01
C PHE A 320 -16.94 2.84 5.95
N ALA A 321 -16.75 2.01 7.00
CA ALA A 321 -15.64 1.07 7.06
C ALA A 321 -15.66 0.04 5.90
N ARG A 322 -16.85 -0.37 5.47
CA ARG A 322 -17.07 -1.32 4.36
C ARG A 322 -16.65 -0.78 2.99
N LEU A 323 -16.46 0.54 2.82
CA LEU A 323 -15.93 1.12 1.58
C LEU A 323 -14.52 0.58 1.23
N ALA A 324 -13.73 0.16 2.22
CA ALA A 324 -12.43 -0.47 1.97
C ALA A 324 -12.52 -1.82 1.25
N GLN A 325 -13.69 -2.47 1.29
CA GLN A 325 -13.96 -3.77 0.66
C GLN A 325 -14.60 -3.64 -0.73
N ASN A 326 -14.79 -2.41 -1.23
CA ASN A 326 -15.51 -2.16 -2.48
C ASN A 326 -14.57 -1.59 -3.56
N SER A 327 -14.47 -2.26 -4.71
CA SER A 327 -13.58 -1.85 -5.80
C SER A 327 -13.92 -0.47 -6.37
N LEU A 328 -15.20 -0.14 -6.52
CA LEU A 328 -15.62 1.16 -7.05
C LEU A 328 -15.30 2.30 -6.06
N ALA A 329 -15.43 2.07 -4.75
CA ALA A 329 -14.98 3.03 -3.76
C ALA A 329 -13.45 3.26 -3.82
N GLN A 330 -12.67 2.20 -4.05
CA GLN A 330 -11.22 2.32 -4.23
C GLN A 330 -10.85 3.04 -5.54
N GLU A 331 -11.63 2.87 -6.62
CA GLU A 331 -11.50 3.68 -7.83
C GLU A 331 -11.80 5.16 -7.56
N GLN A 332 -12.88 5.45 -6.81
CA GLN A 332 -13.23 6.83 -6.39
C GLN A 332 -12.14 7.48 -5.54
N LYS A 333 -11.48 6.73 -4.65
CA LYS A 333 -10.34 7.19 -3.86
C LYS A 333 -9.21 7.69 -4.77
N LEU A 334 -8.79 6.87 -5.74
CA LEU A 334 -7.72 7.23 -6.66
C LEU A 334 -8.13 8.40 -7.56
N ALA A 335 -9.37 8.41 -8.06
CA ALA A 335 -9.90 9.52 -8.86
C ALA A 335 -9.90 10.85 -8.08
N ALA A 336 -10.29 10.82 -6.80
CA ALA A 336 -10.24 12.00 -5.93
C ALA A 336 -8.80 12.46 -5.67
N ALA A 337 -7.87 11.53 -5.47
CA ALA A 337 -6.46 11.85 -5.25
C ALA A 337 -5.84 12.49 -6.49
N LEU A 338 -6.12 11.93 -7.67
CA LEU A 338 -5.69 12.51 -8.94
C LEU A 338 -6.30 13.90 -9.15
N LYS A 339 -7.59 14.08 -8.86
CA LYS A 339 -8.22 15.40 -8.96
C LYS A 339 -7.52 16.43 -8.10
N ALA A 340 -7.23 16.12 -6.83
CA ALA A 340 -6.47 17.00 -5.94
C ALA A 340 -5.05 17.28 -6.48
N LEU A 341 -4.34 16.25 -6.95
CA LEU A 341 -2.98 16.38 -7.47
C LEU A 341 -2.90 17.21 -8.76
N LEU A 342 -3.89 17.10 -9.65
CA LEU A 342 -3.89 17.75 -10.95
C LEU A 342 -4.42 19.18 -10.91
N THR A 343 -5.40 19.46 -10.04
CA THR A 343 -6.02 20.80 -9.93
C THR A 343 -5.23 21.77 -9.07
N PHE A 344 -4.24 21.30 -8.30
CA PHE A 344 -3.31 22.18 -7.59
C PHE A 344 -2.41 22.91 -8.59
N GLN A 345 -2.75 24.16 -8.92
CA GLN A 345 -1.95 25.06 -9.75
C GLN A 345 -1.44 26.20 -8.85
N PRO A 346 -0.17 26.17 -8.39
CA PRO A 346 0.31 27.07 -7.33
C PRO A 346 0.08 28.55 -7.60
N GLU A 347 0.34 29.01 -8.83
CA GLU A 347 0.13 30.41 -9.21
C GLU A 347 -1.34 30.81 -9.17
N LEU A 348 -2.23 29.92 -9.64
CA LEU A 348 -3.67 30.14 -9.57
C LEU A 348 -4.17 30.14 -8.12
N GLN A 349 -3.70 29.19 -7.30
CA GLN A 349 -4.08 29.11 -5.88
C GLN A 349 -3.61 30.35 -5.12
N ARG A 350 -2.40 30.86 -5.42
CA ARG A 350 -1.88 32.12 -4.89
C ARG A 350 -2.79 33.30 -5.25
N LYS A 351 -3.22 33.42 -6.51
CA LYS A 351 -4.16 34.48 -6.93
C LYS A 351 -5.50 34.38 -6.18
N ARG A 352 -6.06 33.18 -6.04
CA ARG A 352 -7.31 32.94 -5.30
C ARG A 352 -7.19 33.29 -3.82
N LEU A 353 -6.06 32.96 -3.18
CA LEU A 353 -5.79 33.40 -1.80
C LEU A 353 -5.62 34.91 -1.73
N THR A 354 -4.98 35.54 -2.71
CA THR A 354 -4.81 37.00 -2.75
C THR A 354 -6.17 37.73 -2.84
N GLU A 355 -7.17 37.18 -3.54
CA GLU A 355 -8.55 37.73 -3.52
C GLU A 355 -9.19 37.69 -2.12
N LEU A 356 -8.86 36.67 -1.32
CA LEU A 356 -9.42 36.43 0.01
C LEU A 356 -8.68 37.20 1.13
N PHE A 357 -7.37 37.38 0.98
CA PHE A 357 -6.50 37.89 2.03
C PHE A 357 -5.78 39.19 1.66
N GLY A 358 -5.66 39.54 0.38
CA GLY A 358 -4.88 40.69 -0.07
C GLY A 358 -3.46 40.68 0.52
N ASP A 359 -3.06 41.83 1.08
CA ASP A 359 -1.74 42.03 1.70
C ASP A 359 -1.73 41.73 3.21
N LEU A 360 -2.74 41.00 3.74
CA LEU A 360 -2.77 40.68 5.17
C LEU A 360 -1.50 39.89 5.55
N PRO A 361 -0.79 40.33 6.61
CA PRO A 361 0.36 39.59 7.12
C PRO A 361 -0.09 38.31 7.82
N LEU A 362 0.86 37.40 8.03
CA LEU A 362 0.67 36.20 8.86
C LEU A 362 0.10 36.59 10.23
N ASN A 363 0.76 37.52 10.93
CA ASN A 363 0.36 38.02 12.25
C ASN A 363 0.13 36.89 13.26
N TYR A 364 1.09 35.96 13.40
CA TYR A 364 0.97 34.88 14.39
C TYR A 364 1.13 35.42 15.82
N THR A 365 1.67 36.62 15.98
CA THR A 365 1.71 37.31 17.27
C THR A 365 0.31 37.64 17.83
N SER A 366 -0.75 37.59 17.01
CA SER A 366 -2.14 37.65 17.47
C SER A 366 -2.50 36.54 18.47
N LEU A 367 -1.71 35.46 18.53
CA LEU A 367 -1.91 34.37 19.48
C LEU A 367 -1.71 34.81 20.93
N ASP A 368 -1.02 35.93 21.18
CA ASP A 368 -0.87 36.52 22.51
C ASP A 368 -2.24 36.89 23.14
N GLU A 369 -3.26 37.14 22.31
CA GLU A 369 -4.64 37.39 22.77
C GLU A 369 -5.36 36.12 23.27
N THR A 370 -4.94 34.95 22.80
CA THR A 370 -5.43 33.64 23.27
C THR A 370 -4.70 33.25 24.54
N ASP A 371 -3.37 33.17 24.47
CA ASP A 371 -2.47 32.85 25.59
C ASP A 371 -1.06 33.34 25.24
N PRO A 372 -0.45 34.25 26.03
CA PRO A 372 0.89 34.79 25.77
C PRO A 372 2.01 33.74 25.65
N SER A 373 1.81 32.53 26.18
CA SER A 373 2.78 31.43 26.04
C SER A 373 2.74 30.75 24.67
N LEU A 374 1.65 30.88 23.91
CA LEU A 374 1.50 30.23 22.61
C LEU A 374 2.50 30.74 21.59
N ARG A 375 2.77 32.04 21.57
CA ARG A 375 3.75 32.61 20.63
C ARG A 375 5.11 31.93 20.75
N ALA A 376 5.66 31.88 21.97
CA ALA A 376 6.95 31.24 22.23
C ALA A 376 6.93 29.76 21.83
N LYS A 377 5.81 29.07 22.09
CA LYS A 377 5.62 27.66 21.71
C LYS A 377 5.61 27.44 20.19
N TYR A 378 4.97 28.32 19.41
CA TYR A 378 4.97 28.23 17.95
C TYR A 378 6.35 28.57 17.36
N GLU A 379 7.06 29.53 17.94
CA GLU A 379 8.44 29.85 17.56
C GLU A 379 9.41 28.67 17.82
N GLU A 380 9.17 27.90 18.89
CA GLU A 380 9.94 26.69 19.21
C GLU A 380 9.62 25.51 18.28
N LEU A 381 8.33 25.21 18.08
CA LEU A 381 7.89 24.00 17.36
C LEU A 381 7.92 24.16 15.84
N PHE A 382 7.71 25.39 15.35
CA PHE A 382 7.57 25.69 13.93
C PHE A 382 8.45 26.88 13.51
N PRO A 383 9.77 26.85 13.78
CA PRO A 383 10.65 28.00 13.53
C PRO A 383 10.70 28.42 12.06
N GLN A 384 10.40 27.51 11.13
CA GLN A 384 10.29 27.78 9.69
C GLN A 384 9.05 28.60 9.31
N PHE A 385 8.00 28.54 10.13
CA PHE A 385 6.73 29.22 9.88
C PHE A 385 6.52 30.42 10.81
N CYS A 386 6.96 30.35 12.06
CA CYS A 386 6.71 31.36 13.09
C CYS A 386 8.03 31.92 13.64
N ASN A 387 8.42 33.09 13.16
CA ASN A 387 9.53 33.88 13.70
C ASN A 387 9.35 35.37 13.33
N GLY A 388 10.22 36.25 13.86
CA GLY A 388 10.10 37.70 13.64
C GLY A 388 10.21 38.16 12.18
N GLU A 389 10.79 37.35 11.28
CA GLU A 389 10.80 37.62 9.84
C GLU A 389 9.52 37.14 9.16
N THR A 390 9.05 35.93 9.48
CA THR A 390 7.85 35.35 8.86
C THR A 390 6.57 36.02 9.31
N ASP A 391 6.51 36.59 10.51
CA ASP A 391 5.34 37.35 11.01
C ASP A 391 4.95 38.51 10.07
N LYS A 392 5.96 39.08 9.41
CA LYS A 392 5.84 40.22 8.49
C LYS A 392 5.56 39.80 7.04
N LYS A 393 5.69 38.50 6.72
CA LYS A 393 5.40 37.99 5.38
C LYS A 393 3.89 37.90 5.16
N SER A 394 3.50 37.84 3.90
CA SER A 394 2.09 37.66 3.52
C SER A 394 1.55 36.35 4.10
N PHE A 395 0.33 36.38 4.62
CA PHE A 395 -0.40 35.18 5.01
C PHE A 395 -0.56 34.20 3.83
N VAL A 396 -0.64 34.73 2.59
CA VAL A 396 -0.71 33.92 1.37
C VAL A 396 0.54 33.06 1.20
N ASP A 397 1.73 33.62 1.44
CA ASP A 397 2.99 32.87 1.35
C ASP A 397 3.06 31.74 2.38
N PHE A 398 2.63 32.01 3.60
CA PHE A 398 2.53 31.01 4.66
C PHE A 398 1.62 29.84 4.25
N MET A 399 0.40 30.13 3.77
CA MET A 399 -0.52 29.08 3.35
C MET A 399 -0.03 28.30 2.12
N MET A 400 0.62 28.97 1.16
CA MET A 400 1.20 28.29 0.00
C MET A 400 2.31 27.32 0.39
N ALA A 401 3.15 27.68 1.36
CA ALA A 401 4.18 26.77 1.90
C ALA A 401 3.54 25.55 2.57
N LEU A 402 2.49 25.77 3.36
CA LEU A 402 1.76 24.70 4.03
C LEU A 402 1.06 23.75 3.03
N TYR A 403 0.43 24.30 1.98
CA TYR A 403 -0.18 23.50 0.92
C TYR A 403 0.83 22.68 0.14
N GLN A 404 2.03 23.22 -0.11
CA GLN A 404 3.09 22.49 -0.78
C GLN A 404 3.54 21.27 0.04
N GLU A 405 3.69 21.42 1.35
CA GLU A 405 4.06 20.31 2.24
C GLU A 405 3.04 19.15 2.19
N HIS A 406 1.75 19.48 2.26
CA HIS A 406 0.68 18.49 2.12
C HIS A 406 0.65 17.88 0.71
N TYR A 407 0.79 18.71 -0.33
CA TYR A 407 0.81 18.26 -1.72
C TYR A 407 1.93 17.24 -1.96
N ASP A 408 3.15 17.54 -1.51
CA ASP A 408 4.31 16.67 -1.70
C ASP A 408 4.13 15.33 -0.95
N ASN A 409 3.53 15.37 0.25
CA ASN A 409 3.22 14.16 1.00
C ASN A 409 2.17 13.29 0.28
N LEU A 410 1.07 13.88 -0.21
CA LEU A 410 0.08 13.17 -1.02
C LEU A 410 0.68 12.63 -2.31
N TYR A 411 1.53 13.42 -2.98
CA TYR A 411 2.20 13.04 -4.22
C TYR A 411 3.03 11.77 -4.01
N ARG A 412 3.88 11.72 -2.98
CA ARG A 412 4.70 10.54 -2.67
C ARG A 412 3.85 9.31 -2.38
N VAL A 413 2.81 9.47 -1.55
CA VAL A 413 1.95 8.35 -1.13
C VAL A 413 1.13 7.79 -2.29
N VAL A 414 0.65 8.64 -3.20
CA VAL A 414 -0.27 8.24 -4.29
C VAL A 414 0.49 7.91 -5.57
N VAL A 415 1.41 8.76 -6.02
CA VAL A 415 2.06 8.62 -7.34
C VAL A 415 3.03 7.45 -7.33
N PHE A 416 3.83 7.29 -6.28
CA PHE A 416 4.80 6.19 -6.17
C PHE A 416 4.21 4.91 -5.57
N TYR A 417 2.89 4.83 -5.41
CA TYR A 417 2.23 3.67 -4.84
C TYR A 417 2.38 2.43 -5.71
N MET A 418 2.92 1.35 -5.14
CA MET A 418 3.25 0.11 -5.84
C MET A 418 2.20 -1.00 -5.73
N GLY A 419 1.03 -0.69 -5.19
CA GLY A 419 -0.05 -1.66 -5.05
C GLY A 419 0.17 -2.61 -3.87
N CYS A 420 -0.87 -3.39 -3.58
CA CYS A 420 -0.85 -4.42 -2.56
C CYS A 420 -1.74 -5.59 -2.98
N LEU A 421 -1.43 -6.80 -2.54
CA LEU A 421 -2.25 -7.99 -2.80
C LEU A 421 -3.51 -8.05 -1.92
N ASP A 422 -3.44 -7.40 -0.76
CA ASP A 422 -4.55 -7.23 0.17
C ASP A 422 -4.36 -5.89 0.88
N ASN A 423 -5.39 -5.06 0.88
CA ASN A 423 -5.42 -3.79 1.58
C ASN A 423 -5.74 -3.90 3.09
N GLY A 424 -5.69 -5.11 3.65
CA GLY A 424 -6.12 -5.44 5.01
C GLY A 424 -7.63 -5.73 5.12
N TYR A 425 -8.37 -5.63 4.01
CA TYR A 425 -9.82 -5.83 3.93
C TYR A 425 -10.21 -6.80 2.81
N GLY A 426 -9.27 -7.57 2.26
CA GLY A 426 -9.51 -8.63 1.29
C GLY A 426 -9.60 -8.14 -0.16
N LEU A 427 -9.12 -6.93 -0.46
CA LEU A 427 -9.17 -6.35 -1.79
C LEU A 427 -7.75 -6.01 -2.31
N PRO A 428 -7.31 -6.58 -3.44
CA PRO A 428 -6.03 -6.23 -4.06
C PRO A 428 -6.11 -4.86 -4.73
N LEU A 429 -5.10 -4.03 -4.53
CA LEU A 429 -4.99 -2.71 -5.14
C LEU A 429 -3.86 -2.69 -6.15
N PRO A 430 -4.09 -2.25 -7.41
CA PRO A 430 -3.03 -2.14 -8.40
C PRO A 430 -2.05 -1.00 -8.04
N PRO A 431 -0.79 -1.07 -8.51
CA PRO A 431 0.11 0.08 -8.50
C PRO A 431 -0.49 1.24 -9.30
N THR A 432 -0.13 2.47 -8.93
CA THR A 432 -0.72 3.67 -9.55
C THR A 432 -0.47 3.73 -11.05
N TYR A 433 0.72 3.38 -11.55
CA TYR A 433 0.98 3.38 -13.00
C TYR A 433 0.02 2.48 -13.77
N LEU A 434 -0.33 1.32 -13.21
CA LEU A 434 -1.24 0.36 -13.85
C LEU A 434 -2.68 0.84 -13.78
N ALA A 435 -3.09 1.38 -12.63
CA ALA A 435 -4.41 1.97 -12.47
C ALA A 435 -4.64 3.14 -13.44
N LEU A 436 -3.62 4.00 -13.60
CA LEU A 436 -3.62 5.09 -14.58
C LEU A 436 -3.72 4.54 -16.00
N TYR A 437 -2.88 3.58 -16.38
CA TYR A 437 -2.92 2.94 -17.70
C TYR A 437 -4.31 2.36 -18.03
N GLN A 438 -4.98 1.75 -17.04
CA GLN A 438 -6.31 1.17 -17.23
C GLN A 438 -7.43 2.20 -17.32
N LYS A 439 -7.25 3.41 -16.76
CA LYS A 439 -8.33 4.40 -16.56
C LYS A 439 -8.01 5.77 -17.18
N PRO A 440 -7.89 5.89 -18.51
CA PRO A 440 -7.85 7.19 -19.19
C PRO A 440 -9.00 8.14 -18.81
N SER A 441 -10.15 7.60 -18.42
CA SER A 441 -11.30 8.37 -17.95
C SER A 441 -10.99 9.27 -16.75
N PHE A 442 -10.04 8.92 -15.88
CA PHE A 442 -9.71 9.75 -14.72
C PHE A 442 -9.24 11.15 -15.14
N TYR A 443 -8.32 11.24 -16.09
CA TYR A 443 -7.86 12.54 -16.60
C TYR A 443 -8.98 13.29 -17.33
N ARG A 444 -9.76 12.60 -18.19
CA ARG A 444 -10.86 13.22 -18.92
C ARG A 444 -11.90 13.82 -17.98
N ASN A 445 -12.29 13.08 -16.94
CA ASN A 445 -13.28 13.53 -15.96
C ASN A 445 -12.79 14.77 -15.20
N VAL A 446 -11.49 14.85 -14.87
CA VAL A 446 -10.92 16.06 -14.26
C VAL A 446 -10.90 17.23 -15.26
N GLY A 447 -10.55 16.98 -16.52
CA GLY A 447 -10.61 17.96 -17.61
C GLY A 447 -12.01 18.54 -17.81
N GLU A 448 -13.03 17.68 -17.86
CA GLU A 448 -14.44 18.09 -17.95
C GLU A 448 -14.88 18.88 -16.71
N TRP A 449 -14.44 18.45 -15.53
CA TRP A 449 -14.74 19.14 -14.28
C TRP A 449 -14.13 20.55 -14.25
N ILE A 450 -12.85 20.73 -14.58
CA ILE A 450 -12.23 22.07 -14.59
C ILE A 450 -12.88 22.99 -15.62
N LYS A 451 -13.29 22.45 -16.78
CA LYS A 451 -13.99 23.21 -17.81
C LYS A 451 -15.33 23.72 -17.26
N LYS A 452 -16.09 22.85 -16.59
CA LYS A 452 -17.35 23.24 -15.94
C LYS A 452 -17.13 24.30 -14.85
N GLU A 453 -16.10 24.17 -14.02
CA GLU A 453 -15.78 25.19 -13.02
C GLU A 453 -15.41 26.53 -13.64
N ASN A 454 -14.63 26.53 -14.73
CA ASN A 454 -14.29 27.74 -15.48
C ASN A 454 -15.52 28.41 -16.12
N GLU A 455 -16.46 27.61 -16.63
CA GLU A 455 -17.70 28.08 -17.26
C GLU A 455 -18.76 28.54 -16.25
N THR A 456 -18.67 28.11 -14.99
CA THR A 456 -19.67 28.39 -13.95
C THR A 456 -19.11 29.23 -12.81
N THR A 457 -18.34 28.61 -11.91
CA THR A 457 -17.78 29.26 -10.71
C THR A 457 -16.90 30.46 -11.05
N TYR A 458 -16.04 30.34 -12.06
CA TYR A 458 -15.06 31.38 -12.43
C TYR A 458 -15.41 32.09 -13.75
N ALA A 459 -16.68 32.03 -14.18
CA ALA A 459 -17.11 32.55 -15.48
C ALA A 459 -16.76 34.04 -15.69
N LYS A 460 -16.84 34.84 -14.62
CA LYS A 460 -16.58 36.29 -14.61
C LYS A 460 -15.15 36.66 -14.19
N GLU A 461 -14.31 35.69 -13.84
CA GLU A 461 -13.01 35.90 -13.19
C GLU A 461 -11.91 35.20 -13.99
N GLU A 462 -11.56 35.77 -15.15
CA GLU A 462 -10.64 35.13 -16.14
C GLU A 462 -9.30 34.72 -15.51
N GLU A 463 -8.72 35.55 -14.65
CA GLU A 463 -7.44 35.28 -13.99
C GLU A 463 -7.50 34.17 -12.93
N LEU A 464 -8.71 33.73 -12.54
CA LEU A 464 -8.97 32.69 -11.56
C LEU A 464 -9.45 31.37 -12.18
N LYS A 465 -9.46 31.27 -13.52
CA LYS A 465 -9.75 30.04 -14.24
C LYS A 465 -8.56 29.07 -14.19
N PHE A 466 -8.87 27.79 -14.15
CA PHE A 466 -7.89 26.72 -14.32
C PHE A 466 -7.27 26.77 -15.71
N ASP A 467 -5.96 26.57 -15.79
CA ASP A 467 -5.25 26.40 -17.06
C ASP A 467 -5.27 24.92 -17.49
N PRO A 468 -5.93 24.56 -18.61
CA PRO A 468 -5.95 23.19 -19.12
C PRO A 468 -4.56 22.68 -19.55
N ASN A 469 -3.66 23.56 -19.99
CA ASN A 469 -2.32 23.16 -20.41
C ASN A 469 -1.47 22.75 -19.20
N GLU A 470 -1.54 23.51 -18.11
CA GLU A 470 -0.87 23.14 -16.85
C GLU A 470 -1.46 21.85 -16.27
N LEU A 471 -2.77 21.62 -16.41
CA LEU A 471 -3.40 20.35 -16.04
C LEU A 471 -2.76 19.17 -16.79
N GLN A 472 -2.62 19.28 -18.12
CA GLN A 472 -2.04 18.24 -18.96
C GLN A 472 -0.56 17.99 -18.63
N LYS A 473 0.25 19.04 -18.49
CA LYS A 473 1.67 18.92 -18.10
C LYS A 473 1.83 18.24 -16.75
N ARG A 474 0.98 18.58 -15.79
CA ARG A 474 0.97 17.94 -14.47
C ARG A 474 0.53 16.49 -14.54
N TYR A 475 -0.44 16.17 -15.38
CA TYR A 475 -0.84 14.78 -15.59
C TYR A 475 0.27 13.96 -16.24
N HIS A 476 1.00 14.54 -17.18
CA HIS A 476 2.16 13.90 -17.77
C HIS A 476 3.27 13.65 -16.73
N GLN A 477 3.54 14.61 -15.85
CA GLN A 477 4.45 14.39 -14.72
C GLN A 477 3.99 13.23 -13.84
N VAL A 478 2.74 13.24 -13.38
CA VAL A 478 2.16 12.15 -12.55
C VAL A 478 2.26 10.80 -13.26
N TRP A 479 1.96 10.76 -14.56
CA TRP A 479 2.09 9.56 -15.39
C TRP A 479 3.52 9.04 -15.40
N ARG A 480 4.49 9.89 -15.79
CA ARG A 480 5.91 9.54 -15.81
C ARG A 480 6.39 9.04 -14.45
N ASP A 481 6.07 9.79 -13.40
CA ASP A 481 6.60 9.57 -12.06
C ASP A 481 6.00 8.31 -11.43
N ALA A 482 4.75 7.93 -11.80
CA ALA A 482 4.14 6.67 -11.37
C ALA A 482 4.88 5.42 -11.89
N PHE A 483 5.50 5.49 -13.08
CA PHE A 483 6.33 4.40 -13.61
C PHE A 483 7.75 4.37 -12.99
N ALA A 484 8.18 5.42 -12.29
CA ALA A 484 9.56 5.53 -11.80
C ALA A 484 9.98 4.37 -10.89
N PRO A 485 9.16 3.91 -9.91
CA PRO A 485 9.59 2.83 -9.03
C PRO A 485 9.75 1.48 -9.77
N THR A 486 8.90 1.18 -10.75
CA THR A 486 9.00 -0.08 -11.52
C THR A 486 10.22 -0.07 -12.45
N ILE A 487 10.49 1.08 -13.09
CA ILE A 487 11.67 1.24 -13.96
C ILE A 487 12.96 1.22 -13.13
N LYS A 488 12.93 1.81 -11.92
CA LYS A 488 14.04 1.74 -10.96
C LYS A 488 14.38 0.30 -10.63
N GLU A 489 13.40 -0.51 -10.21
CA GLU A 489 13.64 -1.91 -9.88
C GLU A 489 14.17 -2.70 -11.08
N LEU A 490 13.71 -2.37 -12.29
CA LEU A 490 14.16 -2.99 -13.51
C LEU A 490 15.65 -2.70 -13.80
N ILE A 491 16.07 -1.43 -13.78
CA ILE A 491 17.47 -1.08 -14.02
C ILE A 491 18.38 -1.54 -12.87
N HIS A 492 17.91 -1.48 -11.61
CA HIS A 492 18.65 -2.01 -10.46
C HIS A 492 18.84 -3.54 -10.57
N SER A 493 17.85 -4.26 -11.10
CA SER A 493 17.97 -5.69 -11.39
C SER A 493 19.00 -5.98 -12.48
N ALA A 494 19.07 -5.13 -13.51
CA ALA A 494 20.09 -5.23 -14.55
C ALA A 494 21.51 -5.01 -14.01
N TYR A 495 21.71 -4.01 -13.13
CA TYR A 495 22.99 -3.82 -12.44
C TYR A 495 23.34 -5.02 -11.55
N ARG A 496 22.39 -5.55 -10.78
CA ARG A 496 22.60 -6.73 -9.92
C ARG A 496 23.02 -7.95 -10.73
N LEU A 497 22.34 -8.23 -11.84
CA LEU A 497 22.69 -9.33 -12.75
C LEU A 497 24.09 -9.13 -13.34
N THR A 498 24.40 -7.91 -13.80
CA THR A 498 25.72 -7.56 -14.34
C THR A 498 26.82 -7.79 -13.30
N ASN A 499 26.61 -7.37 -12.06
CA ASN A 499 27.56 -7.57 -10.96
C ASN A 499 27.75 -9.07 -10.62
N SER A 500 26.68 -9.87 -10.70
CA SER A 500 26.78 -11.32 -10.52
C SER A 500 27.62 -11.97 -11.62
N LEU A 501 27.40 -11.59 -12.89
CA LEU A 501 28.19 -12.09 -14.01
C LEU A 501 29.65 -11.66 -13.92
N LEU A 502 29.94 -10.42 -13.49
CA LEU A 502 31.30 -9.93 -13.26
C LEU A 502 32.04 -10.75 -12.20
N LYS A 503 31.35 -11.16 -11.13
CA LYS A 503 31.93 -12.01 -10.09
C LYS A 503 32.33 -13.40 -10.61
N GLU A 504 31.57 -13.94 -11.56
CA GLU A 504 31.85 -15.25 -12.17
C GLU A 504 32.91 -15.20 -13.28
N THR A 505 33.14 -14.02 -13.87
CA THR A 505 33.97 -13.85 -15.07
C THR A 505 35.29 -13.12 -14.84
N THR A 506 35.55 -12.64 -13.62
CA THR A 506 36.78 -11.90 -13.26
C THR A 506 37.54 -12.60 -12.13
N ASN A 507 38.86 -12.40 -12.07
CA ASN A 507 39.68 -12.95 -10.98
C ASN A 507 39.58 -12.09 -9.70
N PRO A 508 39.77 -12.68 -8.51
CA PRO A 508 39.91 -11.91 -7.27
C PRO A 508 41.09 -10.90 -7.33
N PRO A 509 40.93 -9.66 -6.85
CA PRO A 509 39.67 -9.06 -6.40
C PRO A 509 38.74 -8.77 -7.59
N HIS A 510 37.53 -9.33 -7.53
CA HIS A 510 36.55 -9.24 -8.61
C HIS A 510 36.21 -7.78 -8.92
N VAL A 511 35.90 -7.50 -10.18
CA VAL A 511 35.30 -6.23 -10.55
C VAL A 511 33.94 -6.13 -9.86
N GLN A 512 33.72 -5.02 -9.15
CA GLN A 512 32.45 -4.73 -8.51
C GLN A 512 31.92 -3.40 -9.00
N ILE A 513 30.64 -3.38 -9.34
CA ILE A 513 29.92 -2.14 -9.60
C ILE A 513 29.68 -1.44 -8.26
N SER A 514 29.88 -0.12 -8.23
CA SER A 514 29.60 0.69 -7.04
C SER A 514 28.18 0.47 -6.54
N LYS A 515 28.00 0.58 -5.22
CA LYS A 515 26.67 0.46 -4.60
C LYS A 515 25.73 1.51 -5.19
N LEU A 516 24.51 1.07 -5.51
CA LEU A 516 23.44 1.95 -5.93
C LEU A 516 22.84 2.62 -4.69
N ASP A 517 23.09 3.92 -4.53
CA ASP A 517 22.52 4.73 -3.46
C ASP A 517 21.34 5.52 -4.04
N SER A 518 20.13 5.23 -3.54
CA SER A 518 18.88 5.80 -4.05
C SER A 518 17.91 6.08 -2.91
N LYS A 519 17.05 7.10 -3.07
CA LYS A 519 15.99 7.39 -2.11
C LYS A 519 14.86 6.36 -2.20
N LYS A 520 14.15 6.16 -1.08
CA LYS A 520 12.93 5.36 -1.03
C LYS A 520 11.74 6.24 -1.39
N ALA A 521 10.69 5.69 -2.01
CA ALA A 521 9.48 6.44 -2.33
C ALA A 521 8.81 7.15 -1.13
N THR A 522 9.06 6.66 0.09
CA THR A 522 8.56 7.22 1.35
C THR A 522 9.48 8.28 1.97
N ASP A 523 10.59 8.63 1.31
CA ASP A 523 11.54 9.64 1.77
C ASP A 523 10.94 11.04 1.55
N ASP A 524 10.79 11.80 2.64
CA ASP A 524 10.17 13.12 2.67
C ASP A 524 11.00 14.21 1.99
N THR A 525 12.30 13.95 1.77
CA THR A 525 13.22 14.86 1.09
C THR A 525 13.21 14.73 -0.43
N ILE A 526 12.38 13.85 -1.00
CA ILE A 526 12.27 13.69 -2.46
C ILE A 526 11.64 14.94 -3.06
N THR A 527 12.36 15.57 -3.99
CA THR A 527 11.86 16.72 -4.77
C THR A 527 11.63 16.38 -6.24
N SER A 528 12.22 15.28 -6.72
CA SER A 528 12.07 14.78 -8.10
C SER A 528 12.06 13.25 -8.15
N ALA A 529 11.29 12.67 -9.07
CA ALA A 529 11.30 11.22 -9.33
C ALA A 529 12.69 10.70 -9.77
N TRP A 530 13.55 11.56 -10.33
CA TRP A 530 14.94 11.21 -10.66
C TRP A 530 15.73 10.69 -9.45
N GLU A 531 15.48 11.25 -8.26
CA GLU A 531 16.17 10.87 -7.02
C GLU A 531 15.88 9.43 -6.57
N LEU A 532 14.81 8.82 -7.09
CA LEU A 532 14.50 7.41 -6.87
C LEU A 532 15.49 6.48 -7.57
N PHE A 533 16.08 6.90 -8.68
CA PHE A 533 17.02 6.07 -9.44
C PHE A 533 18.41 6.04 -8.81
N GLY A 534 18.81 7.13 -8.16
CA GLY A 534 20.08 7.25 -7.46
C GLY A 534 21.24 7.62 -8.39
N ASN A 535 22.43 7.13 -8.07
CA ASN A 535 23.68 7.48 -8.74
C ASN A 535 23.97 6.75 -10.07
N LEU A 536 23.10 5.83 -10.52
CA LEU A 536 23.23 4.98 -11.73
C LEU A 536 24.61 5.05 -12.44
N PRO A 537 25.63 4.32 -11.98
CA PRO A 537 27.00 4.51 -12.45
C PRO A 537 27.20 4.03 -13.89
N GLN A 538 27.81 4.86 -14.74
CA GLN A 538 28.23 4.43 -16.08
C GLN A 538 29.31 3.36 -15.98
N LEU A 539 29.13 2.26 -16.71
CA LEU A 539 30.04 1.12 -16.73
C LEU A 539 31.06 1.28 -17.86
N ASP A 540 32.35 1.33 -17.54
CA ASP A 540 33.43 1.40 -18.54
C ASP A 540 33.63 0.02 -19.19
N ALA A 541 33.16 -0.10 -20.44
CA ALA A 541 33.22 -1.33 -21.21
C ALA A 541 34.66 -1.78 -21.50
N GLU A 542 35.60 -0.86 -21.73
CA GLU A 542 36.99 -1.20 -22.04
C GLU A 542 37.71 -1.72 -20.78
N THR A 543 37.54 -1.00 -19.67
CA THR A 543 38.11 -1.41 -18.37
C THR A 543 37.54 -2.75 -17.90
N ILE A 544 36.23 -2.99 -18.08
CA ILE A 544 35.61 -4.27 -17.76
C ILE A 544 36.14 -5.38 -18.67
N ALA A 545 36.18 -5.16 -20.00
CA ALA A 545 36.65 -6.15 -20.97
C ALA A 545 38.09 -6.61 -20.72
N ALA A 546 38.95 -5.71 -20.23
CA ALA A 546 40.33 -5.98 -19.88
C ALA A 546 40.50 -6.86 -18.63
N LYS A 547 39.49 -6.91 -17.75
CA LYS A 547 39.52 -7.65 -16.47
C LYS A 547 38.81 -9.01 -16.51
N ILE A 548 38.10 -9.32 -17.60
CA ILE A 548 37.47 -10.62 -17.80
C ILE A 548 38.55 -11.70 -17.98
N SER A 549 38.52 -12.72 -17.11
CA SER A 549 39.49 -13.82 -17.04
C SER A 549 39.01 -15.13 -17.69
N VAL A 550 37.77 -15.20 -18.17
CA VAL A 550 37.28 -16.35 -18.97
C VAL A 550 37.81 -16.30 -20.39
N ASP A 551 37.82 -17.47 -21.06
CA ASP A 551 38.27 -17.62 -22.44
C ASP A 551 37.61 -16.63 -23.41
N LYS A 552 38.34 -16.22 -24.44
CA LYS A 552 37.84 -15.26 -25.45
C LYS A 552 36.59 -15.75 -26.17
N ASP A 553 36.44 -17.06 -26.34
CA ASP A 553 35.29 -17.69 -26.98
C ASP A 553 34.15 -18.03 -25.99
N SER A 554 34.31 -17.70 -24.71
CA SER A 554 33.32 -17.97 -23.67
C SER A 554 32.06 -17.14 -23.87
N LYS A 555 30.90 -17.80 -23.88
CA LYS A 555 29.60 -17.13 -23.92
C LYS A 555 29.31 -16.24 -22.71
N LEU A 556 29.98 -16.49 -21.58
CA LEU A 556 29.90 -15.60 -20.42
C LEU A 556 30.61 -14.26 -20.66
N ARG A 557 31.68 -14.23 -21.48
CA ARG A 557 32.32 -12.97 -21.91
C ARG A 557 31.36 -12.15 -22.76
N ASP A 558 30.74 -12.78 -23.76
CA ASP A 558 29.73 -12.16 -24.63
C ASP A 558 28.55 -11.61 -23.81
N ALA A 559 28.09 -12.37 -22.81
CA ALA A 559 26.99 -11.98 -21.93
C ALA A 559 27.33 -10.73 -21.09
N VAL A 560 28.50 -10.69 -20.45
CA VAL A 560 28.94 -9.53 -19.65
C VAL A 560 29.02 -8.26 -20.49
N LEU A 561 29.65 -8.33 -21.67
CA LEU A 561 29.80 -7.15 -22.53
C LEU A 561 28.44 -6.66 -23.06
N SER A 562 27.54 -7.58 -23.40
CA SER A 562 26.18 -7.25 -23.83
C SER A 562 25.36 -6.64 -22.69
N MET A 563 25.49 -7.16 -21.47
CA MET A 563 24.84 -6.60 -20.28
C MET A 563 25.36 -5.19 -19.94
N VAL A 564 26.68 -4.95 -20.05
CA VAL A 564 27.28 -3.62 -19.87
C VAL A 564 26.72 -2.61 -20.88
N ALA A 565 26.63 -3.00 -22.16
CA ALA A 565 26.04 -2.15 -23.20
C ALA A 565 24.56 -1.85 -22.91
N PHE A 566 23.79 -2.89 -22.58
CA PHE A 566 22.37 -2.77 -22.22
C PHE A 566 22.16 -1.82 -21.03
N VAL A 567 22.93 -1.96 -19.94
CA VAL A 567 22.83 -1.12 -18.74
C VAL A 567 23.17 0.34 -19.05
N ASN A 568 24.24 0.61 -19.80
CA ASN A 568 24.63 1.97 -20.15
C ASN A 568 23.60 2.67 -21.04
N GLU A 569 23.07 1.96 -22.03
CA GLU A 569 22.03 2.50 -22.90
C GLU A 569 20.74 2.73 -22.10
N PHE A 570 20.33 1.78 -21.26
CA PHE A 570 19.14 1.93 -20.42
C PHE A 570 19.26 3.10 -19.43
N ARG A 571 20.41 3.26 -18.77
CA ARG A 571 20.74 4.43 -17.95
C ARG A 571 20.53 5.73 -18.71
N THR A 572 21.07 5.84 -19.92
CA THR A 572 20.97 7.04 -20.77
C THR A 572 19.52 7.37 -21.12
N VAL A 573 18.71 6.34 -21.42
CA VAL A 573 17.28 6.50 -21.71
C VAL A 573 16.51 7.04 -20.50
N ILE A 574 16.80 6.53 -19.29
CA ILE A 574 16.17 7.03 -18.06
C ILE A 574 16.60 8.47 -17.76
N GLU A 575 17.91 8.75 -17.78
CA GLU A 575 18.48 10.08 -17.52
C GLU A 575 17.83 11.15 -18.38
N THR A 576 17.77 10.90 -19.69
CA THR A 576 17.22 11.86 -20.68
C THR A 576 15.77 12.26 -20.40
N TYR A 577 14.96 11.37 -19.84
CA TYR A 577 13.53 11.58 -19.64
C TYR A 577 13.16 12.02 -18.22
N TYR A 578 13.80 11.46 -17.20
CA TYR A 578 13.49 11.74 -15.79
C TYR A 578 14.19 12.98 -15.23
N GLU A 579 15.29 13.45 -15.84
CA GLU A 579 15.92 14.73 -15.45
C GLU A 579 15.15 15.96 -15.94
N LYS A 580 14.26 15.80 -16.94
CA LYS A 580 13.46 16.92 -17.46
C LYS A 580 12.51 17.48 -16.41
N GLU A 581 12.49 18.80 -16.27
CA GLU A 581 11.50 19.48 -15.42
C GLU A 581 10.10 19.44 -16.05
N ARG A 582 9.05 19.46 -15.22
CA ARG A 582 7.63 19.45 -15.68
C ARG A 582 7.36 20.48 -16.77
N LYS A 583 7.93 21.68 -16.64
CA LYS A 583 7.67 22.80 -17.55
C LYS A 583 8.14 22.51 -19.00
N GLU A 584 9.15 21.65 -19.14
CA GLU A 584 9.82 21.27 -20.38
C GLU A 584 9.34 19.93 -20.93
N LEU A 585 8.56 19.17 -20.15
CA LEU A 585 8.10 17.84 -20.49
C LEU A 585 7.00 17.90 -21.57
N THR A 586 7.17 17.17 -22.68
CA THR A 586 6.19 17.11 -23.79
C THR A 586 5.78 15.68 -24.15
N GLU A 587 4.64 15.52 -24.83
CA GLU A 587 4.18 14.19 -25.29
C GLU A 587 5.22 13.48 -26.17
N GLU A 588 5.94 14.23 -27.00
CA GLU A 588 7.02 13.73 -27.85
C GLU A 588 8.16 13.13 -27.02
N ASP A 589 8.49 13.73 -25.88
CA ASP A 589 9.53 13.20 -24.97
C ASP A 589 9.16 11.80 -24.45
N ASN A 590 7.88 11.59 -24.14
CA ASN A 590 7.41 10.29 -23.69
C ASN A 590 7.36 9.27 -24.83
N LEU A 591 6.97 9.68 -26.03
CA LEU A 591 6.99 8.81 -27.20
C LEU A 591 8.41 8.36 -27.50
N GLU A 592 9.37 9.29 -27.51
CA GLU A 592 10.80 8.97 -27.68
C GLU A 592 11.29 8.03 -26.57
N PHE A 593 10.89 8.26 -25.33
CA PHE A 593 11.21 7.37 -24.21
C PHE A 593 10.66 5.95 -24.41
N SER A 594 9.36 5.82 -24.75
CA SER A 594 8.70 4.54 -25.05
C SER A 594 9.39 3.79 -26.20
N ASP A 595 9.71 4.48 -27.30
CA ASP A 595 10.39 3.91 -28.46
C ASP A 595 11.83 3.46 -28.15
N LYS A 596 12.56 4.23 -27.33
CA LYS A 596 13.90 3.88 -26.87
C LYS A 596 13.87 2.65 -25.94
N LEU A 597 12.88 2.52 -25.05
CA LEU A 597 12.69 1.29 -24.25
C LEU A 597 12.39 0.08 -25.14
N GLY A 598 11.54 0.23 -26.16
CA GLY A 598 11.26 -0.82 -27.14
C GLY A 598 12.50 -1.21 -27.95
N SER A 599 13.33 -0.23 -28.32
CA SER A 599 14.59 -0.44 -29.04
C SER A 599 15.63 -1.17 -28.19
N LEU A 600 15.74 -0.86 -26.89
CA LEU A 600 16.59 -1.58 -25.94
C LEU A 600 16.27 -3.08 -25.94
N TYR A 601 14.97 -3.42 -25.81
CA TYR A 601 14.52 -4.81 -25.86
C TYR A 601 14.89 -5.48 -27.19
N LYS A 602 14.55 -4.87 -28.32
CA LYS A 602 14.81 -5.44 -29.66
C LYS A 602 16.31 -5.65 -29.93
N THR A 603 17.15 -4.73 -29.47
CA THR A 603 18.60 -4.73 -29.74
C THR A 603 19.35 -5.77 -28.93
N HIS A 604 18.97 -5.93 -27.66
CA HIS A 604 19.77 -6.69 -26.68
C HIS A 604 19.18 -8.05 -26.31
N ASN A 605 17.85 -8.22 -26.34
CA ASN A 605 17.18 -9.40 -25.80
C ASN A 605 17.75 -10.71 -26.36
N LEU A 606 17.68 -10.90 -27.69
CA LEU A 606 18.13 -12.13 -28.33
C LEU A 606 19.62 -12.40 -28.08
N LYS A 607 20.46 -11.36 -28.16
CA LYS A 607 21.91 -11.47 -27.99
C LYS A 607 22.27 -11.95 -26.58
N ILE A 608 21.66 -11.34 -25.56
CA ILE A 608 21.93 -11.68 -24.16
C ILE A 608 21.36 -13.05 -23.83
N CYS A 609 20.12 -13.38 -24.26
CA CYS A 609 19.54 -14.71 -24.04
C CYS A 609 20.37 -15.82 -24.67
N GLN A 610 20.88 -15.62 -25.90
CA GLN A 610 21.75 -16.59 -26.56
C GLN A 610 23.08 -16.77 -25.82
N ALA A 611 23.66 -15.68 -25.29
CA ALA A 611 24.89 -15.74 -24.51
C ALA A 611 24.70 -16.43 -23.14
N LEU A 612 23.51 -16.31 -22.54
CA LEU A 612 23.17 -16.88 -21.24
C LEU A 612 22.49 -18.26 -21.31
N ALA A 613 22.22 -18.81 -22.50
CA ALA A 613 21.40 -20.02 -22.67
C ALA A 613 21.87 -21.24 -21.85
N ASN A 614 23.18 -21.34 -21.59
CA ASN A 614 23.77 -22.43 -20.81
C ASN A 614 23.86 -22.15 -19.29
N THR A 615 23.35 -21.01 -18.83
CA THR A 615 23.34 -20.56 -17.43
C THR A 615 21.90 -20.33 -16.98
N THR A 616 21.19 -21.39 -16.59
CA THR A 616 19.74 -21.35 -16.33
C THR A 616 19.32 -20.26 -15.34
N THR A 617 20.11 -20.00 -14.29
CA THR A 617 19.81 -18.96 -13.30
C THR A 617 19.95 -17.54 -13.87
N HIS A 618 21.05 -17.22 -14.57
CA HIS A 618 21.26 -15.89 -15.15
C HIS A 618 20.33 -15.63 -16.34
N ALA A 619 20.07 -16.65 -17.15
CA ALA A 619 19.10 -16.59 -18.23
C ALA A 619 17.70 -16.27 -17.71
N ALA A 620 17.24 -16.95 -16.64
CA ALA A 620 15.97 -16.63 -15.99
C ALA A 620 15.96 -15.20 -15.44
N GLY A 621 17.05 -14.76 -14.81
CA GLY A 621 17.20 -13.40 -14.31
C GLY A 621 17.06 -12.34 -15.40
N PHE A 622 17.70 -12.55 -16.55
CA PHE A 622 17.59 -11.62 -17.69
C PHE A 622 16.24 -11.69 -18.39
N ASN A 623 15.66 -12.89 -18.57
CA ASN A 623 14.34 -13.02 -19.20
C ASN A 623 13.27 -12.21 -18.44
N ASN A 624 13.28 -12.24 -17.10
CA ASN A 624 12.37 -11.43 -16.29
C ASN A 624 12.57 -9.92 -16.54
N ILE A 625 13.81 -9.47 -16.70
CA ILE A 625 14.14 -8.07 -17.05
C ILE A 625 13.60 -7.75 -18.45
N ALA A 626 13.85 -8.61 -19.43
CA ALA A 626 13.45 -8.39 -20.82
C ALA A 626 11.92 -8.35 -20.99
N GLU A 627 11.19 -9.27 -20.35
CA GLU A 627 9.72 -9.31 -20.37
C GLU A 627 9.12 -8.05 -19.71
N SER A 628 9.64 -7.67 -18.55
CA SER A 628 9.21 -6.44 -17.85
C SER A 628 9.50 -5.19 -18.68
N LEU A 629 10.66 -5.11 -19.32
CA LEU A 629 11.02 -4.00 -20.21
C LEU A 629 10.08 -3.90 -21.40
N LYS A 630 9.78 -5.02 -22.07
CA LYS A 630 8.84 -5.07 -23.19
C LYS A 630 7.46 -4.56 -22.77
N LEU A 631 6.96 -5.04 -21.63
CA LEU A 631 5.67 -4.64 -21.09
C LEU A 631 5.61 -3.15 -20.76
N ILE A 632 6.63 -2.62 -20.07
CA ILE A 632 6.70 -1.20 -19.70
C ILE A 632 6.81 -0.32 -20.94
N ALA A 633 7.61 -0.71 -21.93
CA ALA A 633 7.76 0.04 -23.18
C ALA A 633 6.41 0.27 -23.88
N GLU A 634 5.54 -0.75 -23.87
CA GLU A 634 4.18 -0.65 -24.43
C GLU A 634 3.24 0.18 -23.54
N GLN A 635 3.35 0.04 -22.21
CA GLN A 635 2.44 0.68 -21.26
C GLN A 635 2.73 2.16 -21.02
N VAL A 636 3.98 2.60 -21.10
CA VAL A 636 4.38 3.97 -20.73
C VAL A 636 3.97 5.02 -21.76
N ASN A 637 3.45 4.62 -22.92
CA ASN A 637 3.05 5.51 -24.01
C ASN A 637 1.84 6.38 -23.61
N PHE A 638 2.14 7.61 -23.21
CA PHE A 638 1.22 8.60 -22.69
C PHE A 638 0.25 9.12 -23.76
N GLN A 639 0.73 9.36 -24.97
CA GLN A 639 -0.13 9.83 -26.06
C GLN A 639 -1.17 8.76 -26.46
N LEU A 640 -0.75 7.50 -26.49
CA LEU A 640 -1.66 6.37 -26.70
C LEU A 640 -2.70 6.28 -25.59
N HIS A 641 -2.29 6.51 -24.34
CA HIS A 641 -3.18 6.54 -23.18
C HIS A 641 -4.24 7.64 -23.29
N LEU A 642 -3.86 8.87 -23.66
CA LEU A 642 -4.78 10.00 -23.79
C LEU A 642 -5.86 9.79 -24.86
N THR A 643 -5.58 8.99 -25.89
CA THR A 643 -6.46 8.78 -27.05
C THR A 643 -7.40 7.56 -26.92
N LYS A 644 -7.27 6.75 -25.86
CA LYS A 644 -8.02 5.49 -25.69
C LYS A 644 -9.10 5.55 -24.61
N THR A 645 -10.10 4.69 -24.72
CA THR A 645 -11.09 4.48 -23.65
C THR A 645 -10.61 3.43 -22.65
N ASP A 646 -11.22 3.39 -21.47
CA ASP A 646 -10.89 2.42 -20.42
C ASP A 646 -11.05 0.99 -20.93
N GLU A 647 -12.12 0.70 -21.70
CA GLU A 647 -12.37 -0.63 -22.26
C GLU A 647 -11.32 -1.04 -23.30
N LEU A 648 -10.79 -0.08 -24.08
CA LEU A 648 -9.73 -0.34 -25.06
C LEU A 648 -8.40 -0.63 -24.35
N MET A 649 -8.11 0.06 -23.24
CA MET A 649 -6.92 -0.19 -22.43
C MET A 649 -7.00 -1.53 -21.72
N GLU A 650 -8.16 -1.89 -21.19
CA GLU A 650 -8.39 -3.21 -20.58
C GLU A 650 -8.20 -4.34 -21.60
N LYS A 651 -8.75 -4.19 -22.82
CA LYS A 651 -8.54 -5.15 -23.91
C LYS A 651 -7.07 -5.25 -24.32
N ALA A 652 -6.35 -4.13 -24.39
CA ALA A 652 -4.92 -4.13 -24.69
C ALA A 652 -4.11 -4.87 -23.62
N LEU A 653 -4.41 -4.65 -22.33
CA LEU A 653 -3.79 -5.38 -21.23
C LEU A 653 -4.05 -6.89 -21.32
N LEU A 654 -5.29 -7.29 -21.65
CA LEU A 654 -5.64 -8.70 -21.85
C LEU A 654 -4.96 -9.31 -23.09
N ALA A 655 -4.70 -8.53 -24.13
CA ALA A 655 -3.99 -8.99 -25.33
C ALA A 655 -2.51 -9.24 -25.03
N VAL A 656 -1.84 -8.33 -24.30
CA VAL A 656 -0.44 -8.53 -23.87
C VAL A 656 -0.31 -9.72 -22.92
N LYS A 657 -1.32 -9.97 -22.08
CA LYS A 657 -1.39 -11.18 -21.23
C LYS A 657 -1.59 -12.49 -22.01
N ARG A 658 -2.09 -12.46 -23.25
CA ARG A 658 -2.25 -13.68 -24.09
C ARG A 658 -0.94 -14.14 -24.72
N ASP A 659 0.10 -13.31 -24.73
CA ASP A 659 1.47 -13.71 -25.10
C ASP A 659 2.17 -14.51 -23.96
N VAL A 660 1.58 -14.55 -22.76
CA VAL A 660 2.04 -15.39 -21.65
C VAL A 660 1.46 -16.78 -21.82
N LEU A 661 2.33 -17.80 -21.78
CA LEU A 661 1.92 -19.20 -21.87
C LEU A 661 0.81 -19.49 -20.86
N PRO A 662 -0.27 -20.19 -21.26
CA PRO A 662 -1.39 -20.45 -20.37
C PRO A 662 -0.90 -21.19 -19.12
N PHE A 663 -1.59 -21.00 -18.00
CA PHE A 663 -1.16 -21.64 -16.74
C PHE A 663 -1.17 -23.18 -16.83
N THR A 664 -1.86 -23.75 -17.82
CA THR A 664 -1.87 -25.18 -18.13
C THR A 664 -0.69 -25.66 -18.97
N HIS A 665 0.17 -24.75 -19.46
CA HIS A 665 1.33 -25.09 -20.28
C HIS A 665 2.40 -25.85 -19.49
N GLU A 666 3.06 -26.82 -20.12
CA GLU A 666 4.02 -27.71 -19.47
C GLU A 666 5.20 -26.95 -18.84
N ASP A 667 5.78 -25.98 -19.55
CA ASP A 667 6.88 -25.17 -19.01
C ASP A 667 6.47 -24.36 -17.77
N VAL A 668 5.23 -23.85 -17.74
CA VAL A 668 4.69 -23.13 -16.59
C VAL A 668 4.53 -24.08 -15.40
N LYS A 669 4.01 -25.29 -15.65
CA LYS A 669 3.88 -26.33 -14.62
C LYS A 669 5.24 -26.75 -14.07
N ASN A 670 6.24 -26.91 -14.93
CA ASN A 670 7.62 -27.24 -14.54
C ASN A 670 8.25 -26.13 -13.71
N GLN A 671 8.11 -24.87 -14.13
CA GLN A 671 8.55 -23.71 -13.38
C GLN A 671 7.84 -23.61 -12.02
N TYR A 672 6.53 -23.87 -11.98
CA TYR A 672 5.74 -23.88 -10.76
C TYR A 672 6.22 -24.94 -9.77
N ASN A 673 6.41 -26.18 -10.25
CA ASN A 673 6.90 -27.29 -9.43
C ASN A 673 8.26 -26.94 -8.84
N ASP A 674 9.21 -26.46 -9.64
CA ASP A 674 10.54 -26.10 -9.15
C ASP A 674 10.48 -24.93 -8.14
N SER A 675 9.74 -23.87 -8.47
CA SER A 675 9.60 -22.67 -7.63
C SER A 675 8.99 -22.98 -6.27
N LEU A 676 8.01 -23.88 -6.20
CA LEU A 676 7.39 -24.30 -4.94
C LEU A 676 8.39 -24.95 -3.98
N PHE A 677 9.23 -25.87 -4.48
CA PHE A 677 10.20 -26.55 -3.63
C PHE A 677 11.43 -25.66 -3.33
N VAL A 678 11.87 -24.84 -4.28
CA VAL A 678 12.92 -23.84 -4.03
C VAL A 678 12.47 -22.82 -2.98
N TRP A 679 11.21 -22.38 -3.05
CA TRP A 679 10.59 -21.54 -2.03
C TRP A 679 10.59 -22.22 -0.66
N ALA A 680 10.07 -23.44 -0.58
CA ALA A 680 10.00 -24.20 0.67
C ALA A 680 11.39 -24.42 1.28
N LYS A 681 12.44 -24.63 0.46
CA LYS A 681 13.83 -24.71 0.92
C LYS A 681 14.35 -23.40 1.52
N SER A 682 13.87 -22.26 1.00
CA SER A 682 14.38 -20.93 1.33
C SER A 682 13.75 -20.31 2.59
N ILE A 683 12.68 -20.89 3.11
CA ILE A 683 12.00 -20.44 4.32
C ILE A 683 12.46 -21.24 5.54
N LYS A 684 12.38 -20.62 6.72
CA LYS A 684 12.74 -21.30 7.97
C LYS A 684 11.79 -22.47 8.23
N PRO A 685 12.27 -23.61 8.75
CA PRO A 685 11.42 -24.75 9.08
C PRO A 685 10.20 -24.38 9.96
N GLU A 686 10.36 -23.45 10.90
CA GLU A 686 9.29 -23.03 11.81
C GLU A 686 8.20 -22.24 11.08
N ASP A 687 8.57 -21.41 10.10
CA ASP A 687 7.62 -20.64 9.29
C ASP A 687 6.81 -21.56 8.36
N LEU A 688 7.48 -22.53 7.70
CA LEU A 688 6.79 -23.53 6.88
C LEU A 688 5.82 -24.36 7.72
N GLU A 689 6.23 -24.76 8.93
CA GLU A 689 5.38 -25.48 9.87
C GLU A 689 4.15 -24.67 10.26
N ARG A 690 4.32 -23.37 10.55
CA ARG A 690 3.21 -22.46 10.84
C ARG A 690 2.23 -22.39 9.66
N TYR A 691 2.71 -22.19 8.44
CA TYR A 691 1.85 -22.11 7.26
C TYR A 691 1.06 -23.39 7.01
N ILE A 692 1.72 -24.55 7.08
CA ILE A 692 1.06 -25.85 6.88
C ILE A 692 0.05 -26.11 8.00
N THR A 693 0.41 -25.84 9.25
CA THR A 693 -0.47 -26.04 10.41
C THR A 693 -1.71 -25.16 10.31
N ASP A 694 -1.55 -23.89 9.93
CA ASP A 694 -2.66 -22.97 9.72
C ASP A 694 -3.63 -23.45 8.63
N ILE A 695 -3.12 -23.97 7.52
CA ILE A 695 -3.96 -24.55 6.45
C ILE A 695 -4.69 -25.78 6.96
N VAL A 696 -3.98 -26.66 7.67
CA VAL A 696 -4.56 -27.88 8.25
C VAL A 696 -5.68 -27.52 9.22
N ASP A 697 -5.47 -26.58 10.14
CA ASP A 697 -6.42 -26.26 11.20
C ASP A 697 -7.61 -25.43 10.72
N LYS A 698 -7.37 -24.46 9.83
CA LYS A 698 -8.44 -23.57 9.36
C LYS A 698 -9.23 -24.15 8.20
N LYS A 699 -8.63 -25.00 7.37
CA LYS A 699 -9.24 -25.46 6.10
C LYS A 699 -9.46 -26.97 6.02
N TYR A 700 -8.67 -27.79 6.73
CA TYR A 700 -8.75 -29.26 6.63
C TYR A 700 -9.35 -29.94 7.87
N ALA A 701 -9.17 -29.43 9.09
CA ALA A 701 -9.69 -30.08 10.29
C ALA A 701 -11.23 -30.13 10.29
N PRO A 702 -11.84 -31.29 10.61
CA PRO A 702 -13.30 -31.40 10.72
C PRO A 702 -13.80 -30.70 12.00
N TYR A 703 -15.01 -30.12 11.94
CA TYR A 703 -15.67 -29.58 13.14
C TYR A 703 -16.06 -30.67 14.16
N ILE A 704 -16.18 -31.93 13.75
CA ILE A 704 -16.51 -33.09 14.60
C ILE A 704 -15.59 -34.26 14.21
N GLU A 705 -14.66 -34.63 15.10
CA GLU A 705 -13.63 -35.65 14.84
C GLU A 705 -14.20 -37.05 14.53
N THR A 706 -15.30 -37.43 15.16
CA THR A 706 -15.83 -38.80 15.19
C THR A 706 -16.38 -39.31 13.85
N PHE A 707 -16.66 -38.43 12.88
CA PHE A 707 -17.25 -38.77 11.58
C PHE A 707 -16.38 -38.39 10.37
N SER A 708 -15.14 -37.96 10.61
CA SER A 708 -14.30 -37.40 9.54
C SER A 708 -13.47 -38.46 8.82
N PHE A 709 -13.52 -38.43 7.48
CA PHE A 709 -12.61 -39.17 6.62
C PHE A 709 -11.21 -38.51 6.50
N ARG A 710 -10.99 -37.35 7.13
CA ARG A 710 -9.77 -36.55 7.06
C ARG A 710 -8.72 -36.99 8.10
N LYS A 711 -8.05 -38.11 7.82
CA LYS A 711 -7.17 -38.83 8.78
C LYS A 711 -5.71 -38.36 8.85
N ARG A 712 -5.34 -37.27 8.17
CA ARG A 712 -3.92 -36.84 7.99
C ARG A 712 -3.47 -35.69 8.89
N THR A 713 -4.38 -35.06 9.64
CA THR A 713 -4.08 -33.90 10.48
C THR A 713 -2.98 -34.21 11.51
N GLU A 714 -3.19 -35.24 12.32
CA GLU A 714 -2.25 -35.60 13.40
C GLU A 714 -0.92 -36.12 12.87
N SER A 715 -0.91 -36.91 11.81
CA SER A 715 0.33 -37.45 11.25
C SER A 715 1.21 -36.34 10.64
N VAL A 716 0.62 -35.38 9.93
CA VAL A 716 1.35 -34.23 9.37
C VAL A 716 1.89 -33.32 10.46
N LYS A 717 1.07 -32.96 11.47
CA LYS A 717 1.51 -32.15 12.61
C LYS A 717 2.63 -32.82 13.40
N LYS A 718 2.51 -34.13 13.65
CA LYS A 718 3.53 -34.91 14.34
C LYS A 718 4.83 -34.92 13.54
N TYR A 719 4.76 -35.18 12.24
CA TYR A 719 5.93 -35.19 11.37
C TYR A 719 6.64 -33.82 11.35
N LEU A 720 5.89 -32.72 11.19
CA LEU A 720 6.45 -31.37 11.23
C LEU A 720 7.25 -31.13 12.52
N LYS A 721 6.66 -31.44 13.69
CA LYS A 721 7.34 -31.29 14.98
C LYS A 721 8.62 -32.13 15.11
N THR A 722 8.62 -33.34 14.57
CA THR A 722 9.79 -34.26 14.67
C THR A 722 10.85 -34.05 13.59
N SER A 723 10.54 -33.29 12.53
CA SER A 723 11.41 -33.05 11.36
C SER A 723 11.99 -31.64 11.32
N SER A 724 12.07 -30.93 12.45
CA SER A 724 12.56 -29.54 12.50
C SER A 724 13.97 -29.32 11.95
N ALA A 725 14.81 -30.37 11.96
CA ALA A 725 16.17 -30.35 11.40
C ALA A 725 16.22 -30.62 9.88
N GLU A 726 15.11 -30.98 9.24
CA GLU A 726 15.05 -31.22 7.79
C GLU A 726 14.79 -29.91 7.03
N SER A 727 15.33 -29.80 5.81
CA SER A 727 15.08 -28.63 4.96
C SER A 727 13.62 -28.59 4.51
N GLY A 728 13.07 -27.38 4.32
CA GLY A 728 11.65 -27.21 4.07
C GLY A 728 11.14 -27.87 2.79
N ASP A 729 11.99 -27.99 1.76
CA ASP A 729 11.71 -28.74 0.53
C ASP A 729 11.50 -30.24 0.78
N GLN A 730 12.34 -30.86 1.62
CA GLN A 730 12.19 -32.27 1.99
C GLN A 730 10.92 -32.50 2.82
N ARG A 731 10.65 -31.59 3.78
CA ARG A 731 9.45 -31.67 4.63
C ARG A 731 8.18 -31.56 3.79
N LEU A 732 8.13 -30.61 2.87
CA LEU A 732 6.99 -30.44 1.97
C LEU A 732 6.85 -31.64 1.02
N ALA A 733 7.95 -32.14 0.45
CA ALA A 733 7.92 -33.30 -0.44
C ALA A 733 7.39 -34.57 0.27
N TYR A 734 7.81 -34.81 1.52
CA TYR A 734 7.28 -35.91 2.34
C TYR A 734 5.79 -35.77 2.59
N ILE A 735 5.35 -34.58 3.02
CA ILE A 735 3.94 -34.31 3.32
C ILE A 735 3.10 -34.50 2.07
N LEU A 736 3.50 -33.98 0.92
CA LEU A 736 2.75 -34.15 -0.33
C LEU A 736 2.73 -35.63 -0.79
N SER A 737 3.84 -36.35 -0.62
CA SER A 737 3.98 -37.74 -1.08
C SER A 737 3.32 -38.80 -0.20
N SER A 738 3.15 -38.53 1.10
CA SER A 738 2.52 -39.44 2.08
C SER A 738 1.00 -39.59 1.92
N GLY A 739 0.37 -38.81 1.03
CA GLY A 739 -1.03 -38.93 0.70
C GLY A 739 -1.35 -40.23 -0.06
N THR A 740 -2.51 -40.84 0.25
CA THR A 740 -2.98 -42.06 -0.44
C THR A 740 -3.43 -41.79 -1.89
N LYS A 741 -3.84 -40.54 -2.18
CA LYS A 741 -4.15 -40.04 -3.52
C LYS A 741 -3.25 -38.86 -3.84
N GLN A 742 -2.80 -38.77 -5.09
CA GLN A 742 -1.97 -37.65 -5.55
C GLN A 742 -2.74 -36.32 -5.47
N ASP A 743 -4.04 -36.32 -5.76
CA ASP A 743 -4.96 -35.19 -5.66
C ASP A 743 -5.81 -35.22 -4.37
N GLY A 744 -5.28 -35.79 -3.29
CA GLY A 744 -5.99 -35.86 -2.01
C GLY A 744 -6.33 -34.47 -1.45
N GLU A 745 -7.49 -34.36 -0.79
CA GLU A 745 -8.05 -33.09 -0.29
C GLU A 745 -7.04 -32.22 0.49
N LEU A 746 -6.24 -32.82 1.38
CA LEU A 746 -5.19 -32.08 2.09
C LEU A 746 -4.12 -31.52 1.13
N ASN A 747 -3.66 -32.31 0.17
CA ASN A 747 -2.64 -31.85 -0.77
C ASN A 747 -3.20 -30.68 -1.59
N THR A 748 -4.45 -30.78 -2.08
CA THR A 748 -5.12 -29.68 -2.81
C THR A 748 -5.21 -28.41 -1.98
N LEU A 749 -5.57 -28.52 -0.70
CA LEU A 749 -5.60 -27.37 0.21
C LEU A 749 -4.22 -26.78 0.48
N LEU A 750 -3.19 -27.62 0.59
CA LEU A 750 -1.80 -27.18 0.75
C LEU A 750 -1.32 -26.45 -0.50
N ILE A 751 -1.53 -27.00 -1.69
CA ILE A 751 -1.18 -26.34 -2.96
C ILE A 751 -1.91 -24.99 -3.05
N ASN A 752 -3.22 -24.97 -2.85
CA ASN A 752 -4.00 -23.72 -2.91
C ASN A 752 -3.56 -22.69 -1.84
N GLY A 753 -3.26 -23.14 -0.62
CA GLY A 753 -2.88 -22.26 0.48
C GLY A 753 -1.42 -21.78 0.44
N LEU A 754 -0.50 -22.56 -0.13
CA LEU A 754 0.93 -22.22 -0.20
C LEU A 754 1.29 -21.45 -1.47
N THR A 755 0.52 -21.60 -2.56
CA THR A 755 0.78 -20.92 -3.83
C THR A 755 0.94 -19.41 -3.68
N PRO A 756 0.06 -18.68 -2.98
CA PRO A 756 0.20 -17.22 -2.84
C PRO A 756 1.54 -16.81 -2.19
N PHE A 757 1.94 -17.50 -1.12
CA PHE A 757 3.21 -17.22 -0.43
C PHE A 757 4.44 -17.55 -1.28
N MET A 758 4.33 -18.53 -2.17
CA MET A 758 5.39 -18.86 -3.13
C MET A 758 5.53 -17.76 -4.20
N LEU A 759 4.41 -17.31 -4.76
CA LEU A 759 4.37 -16.31 -5.83
C LEU A 759 4.88 -14.94 -5.39
N GLU A 760 4.82 -14.61 -4.09
CA GLU A 760 5.47 -13.41 -3.53
C GLU A 760 6.98 -13.36 -3.81
N LYS A 761 7.65 -14.52 -3.79
CA LYS A 761 9.11 -14.63 -3.96
C LYS A 761 9.53 -15.13 -5.33
N TYR A 762 8.68 -15.94 -5.98
CA TYR A 762 8.92 -16.52 -7.29
C TYR A 762 7.67 -16.31 -8.17
N PRO A 763 7.48 -15.10 -8.72
CA PRO A 763 6.28 -14.77 -9.47
C PRO A 763 6.20 -15.61 -10.76
N ILE A 764 5.01 -16.17 -11.00
CA ILE A 764 4.68 -16.90 -12.23
C ILE A 764 3.43 -16.25 -12.83
N PRO A 765 3.58 -15.30 -13.77
CA PRO A 765 2.50 -14.40 -14.20
C PRO A 765 1.20 -15.10 -14.61
N SER A 766 1.29 -16.26 -15.26
CA SER A 766 0.13 -17.04 -15.70
C SER A 766 -0.64 -17.70 -14.54
N ILE A 767 0.06 -18.19 -13.52
CA ILE A 767 -0.56 -18.75 -12.30
C ILE A 767 -1.18 -17.63 -11.47
N ASP A 768 -0.46 -16.53 -11.35
CA ASP A 768 -0.86 -15.33 -10.62
C ASP A 768 -2.14 -14.70 -11.23
N GLN A 769 -2.23 -14.70 -12.56
CA GLN A 769 -3.44 -14.35 -13.30
C GLN A 769 -4.57 -15.37 -13.10
N ALA A 770 -4.25 -16.68 -13.14
CA ALA A 770 -5.24 -17.74 -12.96
C ALA A 770 -5.87 -17.73 -11.55
N ILE A 771 -5.14 -17.29 -10.53
CA ILE A 771 -5.69 -17.06 -9.19
C ILE A 771 -6.67 -15.87 -9.22
N ARG A 772 -6.27 -14.74 -9.83
CA ARG A 772 -7.10 -13.54 -9.92
C ARG A 772 -8.43 -13.77 -10.65
N ASP A 773 -8.43 -14.55 -11.71
CA ASP A 773 -9.64 -14.85 -12.49
C ASP A 773 -10.37 -16.14 -12.05
N LYS A 774 -9.91 -16.78 -10.96
CA LYS A 774 -10.43 -18.03 -10.39
C LYS A 774 -10.36 -19.24 -11.34
N SER A 775 -9.60 -19.17 -12.43
CA SER A 775 -9.37 -20.33 -13.30
C SER A 775 -8.41 -21.34 -12.68
N PHE A 776 -7.52 -20.92 -11.78
CA PHE A 776 -6.61 -21.81 -11.05
C PHE A 776 -7.36 -22.83 -10.21
N GLU A 777 -8.47 -22.43 -9.57
CA GLU A 777 -9.34 -23.34 -8.80
C GLU A 777 -9.91 -24.48 -9.65
N LYS A 778 -10.12 -24.25 -10.95
CA LYS A 778 -10.60 -25.28 -11.88
C LYS A 778 -9.49 -26.27 -12.26
N GLY A 779 -8.23 -25.84 -12.27
CA GLY A 779 -7.06 -26.66 -12.62
C GLY A 779 -6.26 -27.18 -11.42
N ILE A 780 -6.67 -26.86 -10.18
CA ILE A 780 -5.89 -27.14 -8.97
C ILE A 780 -5.60 -28.63 -8.77
N ALA A 781 -6.52 -29.51 -9.17
CA ALA A 781 -6.36 -30.95 -9.03
C ALA A 781 -5.20 -31.49 -9.89
N ASP A 782 -5.07 -30.98 -11.12
CA ASP A 782 -3.99 -31.36 -12.03
C ASP A 782 -2.65 -30.84 -11.50
N PHE A 783 -2.60 -29.59 -11.06
CA PHE A 783 -1.41 -29.02 -10.40
C PHE A 783 -0.99 -29.83 -9.17
N THR A 784 -1.96 -30.22 -8.34
CA THR A 784 -1.69 -31.02 -7.15
C THR A 784 -1.08 -32.37 -7.53
N ARG A 785 -1.59 -33.00 -8.59
CA ARG A 785 -1.05 -34.27 -9.10
C ARG A 785 0.37 -34.10 -9.62
N ASP A 786 0.63 -33.06 -10.40
CA ASP A 786 1.94 -32.78 -11.00
C ASP A 786 2.99 -32.49 -9.91
N VAL A 787 2.65 -31.69 -8.89
CA VAL A 787 3.55 -31.42 -7.76
C VAL A 787 3.83 -32.68 -6.95
N VAL A 788 2.81 -33.51 -6.67
CA VAL A 788 3.01 -34.75 -5.91
C VAL A 788 3.83 -35.75 -6.71
N PHE A 789 3.64 -35.82 -8.03
CA PHE A 789 4.50 -36.60 -8.91
C PHE A 789 5.94 -36.12 -8.85
N PHE A 790 6.16 -34.80 -8.96
CA PHE A 790 7.45 -34.17 -8.85
C PHE A 790 8.14 -34.48 -7.50
N ALA A 791 7.41 -34.37 -6.38
CA ALA A 791 7.89 -34.72 -5.05
C ALA A 791 8.37 -36.18 -4.92
N LYS A 792 7.73 -37.10 -5.65
CA LYS A 792 8.10 -38.53 -5.63
C LYS A 792 9.27 -38.86 -6.56
N LYS A 793 9.38 -38.17 -7.70
CA LYS A 793 10.27 -38.55 -8.81
C LYS A 793 11.56 -37.72 -8.90
N ASP A 794 11.56 -36.47 -8.47
CA ASP A 794 12.73 -35.61 -8.57
C ASP A 794 13.88 -36.13 -7.68
N LYS A 795 15.08 -36.20 -8.26
CA LYS A 795 16.28 -36.78 -7.63
C LYS A 795 16.78 -36.01 -6.40
N ARG A 796 16.31 -34.76 -6.22
CA ARG A 796 16.64 -33.91 -5.07
C ARG A 796 15.97 -34.39 -3.79
N PHE A 797 14.85 -35.10 -3.87
CA PHE A 797 14.13 -35.58 -2.70
C PHE A 797 14.65 -36.94 -2.25
N THR A 798 14.74 -37.13 -0.93
CA THR A 798 15.20 -38.39 -0.34
C THR A 798 14.38 -38.65 0.93
N HIS A 799 13.20 -39.23 0.74
CA HIS A 799 12.27 -39.59 1.81
C HIS A 799 11.55 -40.93 1.53
N PRO A 800 10.89 -41.58 2.52
CA PRO A 800 10.29 -42.92 2.39
C PRO A 800 9.19 -43.11 1.33
N TYR A 801 8.79 -42.05 0.64
CA TYR A 801 7.76 -42.11 -0.42
C TYR A 801 8.30 -41.63 -1.78
N SER A 802 9.58 -41.28 -1.85
CA SER A 802 10.28 -40.91 -3.09
C SER A 802 10.91 -42.15 -3.73
N ASP A 803 11.02 -42.18 -5.05
CA ASP A 803 11.66 -43.28 -5.79
C ASP A 803 13.06 -43.57 -5.25
N ARG A 804 13.84 -42.52 -5.01
CA ARG A 804 15.19 -42.61 -4.44
C ARG A 804 15.18 -43.22 -3.04
N GLY A 805 14.27 -42.77 -2.17
CA GLY A 805 14.17 -43.29 -0.80
C GLY A 805 13.69 -44.74 -0.74
N ILE A 806 12.76 -45.12 -1.61
CA ILE A 806 12.29 -46.51 -1.75
C ILE A 806 13.44 -47.42 -2.20
N SER A 807 14.15 -47.01 -3.26
CA SER A 807 15.31 -47.74 -3.78
C SER A 807 16.40 -47.90 -2.71
N MET A 808 16.71 -46.85 -1.96
CA MET A 808 17.71 -46.91 -0.89
C MET A 808 17.31 -47.83 0.26
N LEU A 809 16.04 -47.86 0.66
CA LEU A 809 15.58 -48.77 1.71
C LEU A 809 15.75 -50.23 1.30
N PHE A 810 15.28 -50.60 0.09
CA PHE A 810 15.43 -51.98 -0.39
C PHE A 810 16.89 -52.36 -0.60
N LYS A 811 17.71 -51.45 -1.14
CA LYS A 811 19.16 -51.65 -1.25
C LYS A 811 19.80 -51.91 0.11
N GLY A 812 19.53 -51.06 1.11
CA GLY A 812 20.05 -51.22 2.47
C GLY A 812 19.59 -52.52 3.13
N MET A 813 18.35 -52.93 2.90
CA MET A 813 17.80 -54.20 3.38
C MET A 813 18.54 -55.42 2.79
N TYR A 814 18.70 -55.46 1.46
CA TYR A 814 19.36 -56.58 0.79
C TYR A 814 20.86 -56.65 1.10
N GLU A 815 21.56 -55.51 1.09
CA GLU A 815 22.97 -55.43 1.44
C GLU A 815 23.20 -55.85 2.89
N TRP A 816 22.36 -55.40 3.82
CA TRP A 816 22.47 -55.80 5.23
C TRP A 816 22.31 -57.32 5.41
N VAL A 817 21.35 -57.92 4.73
CA VAL A 817 21.13 -59.37 4.82
C VAL A 817 22.33 -60.18 4.30
N ASP A 818 23.04 -59.67 3.29
CA ASP A 818 24.27 -60.30 2.79
C ASP A 818 25.45 -60.20 3.78
N THR A 819 25.43 -59.27 4.73
CA THR A 819 26.45 -59.20 5.80
C THR A 819 26.27 -60.24 6.92
N LEU A 820 25.09 -60.87 7.00
CA LEU A 820 24.80 -61.85 8.03
C LEU A 820 25.59 -63.15 7.79
N THR A 821 25.97 -63.84 8.87
CA THR A 821 26.47 -65.22 8.74
C THR A 821 25.34 -66.15 8.30
N GLU A 822 25.67 -67.26 7.63
CA GLU A 822 24.68 -68.26 7.20
C GLU A 822 23.77 -68.73 8.36
N ARG A 823 24.36 -68.93 9.54
CA ARG A 823 23.62 -69.28 10.78
C ARG A 823 22.63 -68.18 11.18
N SER A 824 23.07 -66.92 11.18
CA SER A 824 22.23 -65.77 11.55
C SER A 824 21.09 -65.56 10.56
N PHE A 825 21.36 -65.67 9.26
CA PHE A 825 20.36 -65.54 8.21
C PHE A 825 19.32 -66.67 8.28
N LYS A 826 19.75 -67.94 8.37
CA LYS A 826 18.83 -69.08 8.56
C LYS A 826 17.96 -68.92 9.80
N SER A 827 18.55 -68.50 10.93
CA SER A 827 17.79 -68.24 12.17
C SER A 827 16.77 -67.11 12.02
N LEU A 828 17.11 -66.04 11.29
CA LEU A 828 16.17 -64.96 10.98
C LEU A 828 14.97 -65.49 10.17
N ILE A 829 15.21 -66.26 9.12
CA ILE A 829 14.17 -66.86 8.27
C ILE A 829 13.32 -67.87 9.05
N GLU A 830 13.92 -68.81 9.77
CA GLU A 830 13.23 -69.81 10.60
C GLU A 830 12.34 -69.16 11.65
N SER A 831 12.86 -68.12 12.32
CA SER A 831 12.08 -67.39 13.32
C SER A 831 10.92 -66.61 12.70
N SER A 832 11.04 -66.17 11.45
CA SER A 832 9.99 -65.48 10.69
C SER A 832 8.92 -66.47 10.24
N LEU A 833 9.32 -67.64 9.74
CA LEU A 833 8.44 -68.77 9.42
C LEU A 833 7.65 -69.24 10.65
N LYS A 834 8.31 -69.42 11.80
CA LYS A 834 7.64 -69.82 13.05
C LYS A 834 6.59 -68.80 13.49
N LYS A 835 6.87 -67.50 13.34
CA LYS A 835 5.92 -66.42 13.65
C LYS A 835 4.74 -66.45 12.66
N TYR A 836 5.02 -66.59 11.37
CA TYR A 836 4.02 -66.70 10.30
C TYR A 836 3.07 -67.89 10.50
N GLU A 837 3.63 -69.06 10.81
CA GLU A 837 2.88 -70.30 11.05
C GLU A 837 2.07 -70.22 12.35
N GLY A 838 2.58 -69.54 13.39
CA GLY A 838 1.87 -69.34 14.66
C GLY A 838 0.80 -68.24 14.66
N SER A 839 0.83 -67.31 13.70
CA SER A 839 -0.09 -66.16 13.62
C SER A 839 -1.30 -66.41 12.71
N SER A 840 -1.28 -67.50 11.94
CA SER A 840 -2.31 -67.79 10.94
C SER A 840 -3.28 -68.85 11.48
N TRP A 841 -4.58 -68.56 11.50
CA TRP A 841 -5.66 -69.58 11.52
C TRP A 841 -5.66 -70.49 10.25
N GLY A 842 -4.61 -70.41 9.43
CA GLY A 842 -4.42 -71.12 8.17
C GLY A 842 -3.81 -72.52 8.30
N SER A 843 -3.46 -72.99 9.50
CA SER A 843 -3.01 -74.39 9.68
C SER A 843 -4.12 -75.42 9.42
N ILE A 844 -5.35 -74.98 9.15
CA ILE A 844 -6.49 -75.86 8.82
C ILE A 844 -6.79 -75.87 7.30
N TRP A 845 -6.32 -74.91 6.50
CA TRP A 845 -6.68 -74.81 5.06
C TRP A 845 -5.59 -74.27 4.09
N GLY A 846 -4.38 -73.91 4.53
CA GLY A 846 -3.31 -73.38 3.66
C GLY A 846 -1.99 -74.16 3.78
N ALA A 847 -1.36 -74.47 2.64
CA ALA A 847 -0.03 -75.07 2.60
C ALA A 847 1.02 -74.08 3.15
N SER A 848 1.84 -74.50 4.12
CA SER A 848 2.98 -73.69 4.59
C SER A 848 3.98 -73.47 3.46
N ARG A 849 4.46 -72.23 3.30
CA ARG A 849 5.55 -71.89 2.37
C ARG A 849 6.92 -72.35 2.86
N ARG A 850 7.02 -73.03 4.01
CA ARG A 850 8.29 -73.50 4.57
C ARG A 850 9.13 -74.34 3.58
N PRO A 851 8.60 -75.35 2.87
CA PRO A 851 9.41 -76.13 1.92
C PRO A 851 9.93 -75.30 0.74
N GLU A 852 9.11 -74.35 0.25
CA GLU A 852 9.49 -73.40 -0.80
C GLU A 852 10.65 -72.50 -0.32
N VAL A 853 10.49 -71.91 0.86
CA VAL A 853 11.45 -70.99 1.47
C VAL A 853 12.76 -71.68 1.81
N GLU A 854 12.71 -72.87 2.42
CA GLU A 854 13.89 -73.69 2.72
C GLU A 854 14.63 -74.10 1.43
N GLY A 855 13.89 -74.32 0.33
CA GLY A 855 14.47 -74.54 -1.00
C GLY A 855 15.31 -73.36 -1.50
N TYR A 856 14.88 -72.12 -1.25
CA TYR A 856 15.64 -70.92 -1.66
C TYR A 856 16.92 -70.70 -0.87
N LEU A 857 17.01 -71.24 0.36
CA LEU A 857 18.21 -71.12 1.21
C LEU A 857 19.39 -71.96 0.71
N ASN A 858 19.16 -72.90 -0.21
CA ASN A 858 20.19 -73.74 -0.80
C ASN A 858 20.69 -73.15 -2.13
N GLY A 859 21.97 -72.78 -2.20
CA GLY A 859 22.63 -72.37 -3.44
C GLY A 859 22.40 -70.92 -3.90
N ASN A 860 21.77 -70.07 -3.08
CA ASN A 860 21.60 -68.63 -3.35
C ASN A 860 22.33 -67.77 -2.30
N SER A 861 22.76 -66.55 -2.67
CA SER A 861 23.16 -65.53 -1.69
C SER A 861 21.97 -65.14 -0.80
N HIS A 862 22.23 -64.57 0.38
CA HIS A 862 21.18 -64.24 1.33
C HIS A 862 20.17 -63.23 0.73
N SER A 863 20.65 -62.20 0.03
CA SER A 863 19.82 -61.22 -0.68
C SER A 863 18.97 -61.84 -1.78
N LYS A 864 19.52 -62.77 -2.57
CA LYS A 864 18.81 -63.48 -3.63
C LYS A 864 17.74 -64.41 -3.07
N ALA A 865 18.07 -65.15 -2.01
CA ALA A 865 17.09 -65.98 -1.29
C ALA A 865 15.95 -65.10 -0.74
N LEU A 866 16.27 -63.95 -0.13
CA LEU A 866 15.28 -63.02 0.39
C LEU A 866 14.35 -62.45 -0.70
N ALA A 867 14.88 -62.06 -1.86
CA ALA A 867 14.04 -61.61 -2.96
C ALA A 867 13.12 -62.70 -3.51
N LEU A 868 13.61 -63.94 -3.66
CA LEU A 868 12.78 -65.06 -4.10
C LEU A 868 11.63 -65.31 -3.12
N ILE A 869 11.88 -65.18 -1.81
CA ILE A 869 10.83 -65.30 -0.77
C ILE A 869 9.77 -64.21 -0.96
N PHE A 870 10.17 -62.95 -1.20
CA PHE A 870 9.23 -61.85 -1.39
C PHE A 870 8.45 -61.96 -2.71
N MET A 871 9.12 -62.23 -3.83
CA MET A 871 8.54 -62.33 -5.17
C MET A 871 7.45 -63.42 -5.26
N ASN A 872 7.73 -64.60 -4.70
CA ASN A 872 6.82 -65.75 -4.79
C ASN A 872 5.73 -65.74 -3.70
N GLY A 873 5.70 -64.73 -2.82
CA GLY A 873 4.58 -64.53 -1.89
C GLY A 873 3.36 -63.94 -2.59
N GLN A 874 2.16 -64.04 -2.01
CA GLN A 874 1.02 -63.20 -2.40
C GLN A 874 1.25 -61.73 -1.96
N ASP A 875 0.58 -60.76 -2.59
CA ASP A 875 0.78 -59.31 -2.32
C ASP A 875 0.51 -58.91 -0.84
N SER A 876 -0.23 -59.75 -0.11
CA SER A 876 -0.46 -59.66 1.33
C SER A 876 -0.01 -60.92 2.08
N SER A 877 1.12 -61.52 1.68
CA SER A 877 1.67 -62.69 2.35
C SER A 877 2.00 -62.34 3.81
N ALA A 878 1.34 -63.00 4.76
CA ALA A 878 1.65 -62.86 6.19
C ALA A 878 3.12 -63.22 6.51
N LEU A 879 3.76 -64.05 5.67
CA LEU A 879 5.20 -64.32 5.76
C LEU A 879 6.04 -63.13 5.32
N ASN A 880 5.70 -62.48 4.19
CA ASN A 880 6.40 -61.28 3.73
C ASN A 880 6.31 -60.15 4.77
N ASP A 881 5.14 -59.97 5.40
CA ASP A 881 4.97 -59.01 6.50
C ASP A 881 5.85 -59.34 7.71
N CYS A 882 5.80 -60.59 8.19
CA CYS A 882 6.61 -61.04 9.32
C CYS A 882 8.10 -60.85 9.06
N LEU A 883 8.55 -61.19 7.86
CA LEU A 883 9.96 -61.16 7.47
C LEU A 883 10.46 -59.73 7.27
N PHE A 884 9.73 -58.90 6.52
CA PHE A 884 10.06 -57.49 6.32
C PHE A 884 10.14 -56.74 7.66
N THR A 885 9.14 -56.92 8.52
CA THR A 885 9.11 -56.31 9.86
C THR A 885 10.35 -56.69 10.67
N LYS A 886 10.69 -57.99 10.73
CA LYS A 886 11.85 -58.47 11.48
C LYS A 886 13.17 -57.93 10.97
N ILE A 887 13.34 -57.82 9.65
CA ILE A 887 14.56 -57.27 9.05
C ILE A 887 14.71 -55.79 9.41
N ILE A 888 13.66 -54.98 9.21
CA ILE A 888 13.71 -53.55 9.53
C ILE A 888 13.98 -53.33 11.03
N GLU A 889 13.35 -54.11 11.92
CA GLU A 889 13.63 -54.06 13.36
C GLU A 889 15.06 -54.48 13.72
N ALA A 890 15.61 -55.47 13.02
CA ALA A 890 17.00 -55.90 13.22
C ALA A 890 17.99 -54.80 12.80
N ILE A 891 17.81 -54.24 11.60
CA ILE A 891 18.65 -53.14 11.10
C ILE A 891 18.57 -51.94 12.05
N LYS A 892 17.36 -51.57 12.49
CA LYS A 892 17.18 -50.47 13.45
C LYS A 892 17.92 -50.71 14.76
N ARG A 893 17.80 -51.91 15.35
CA ARG A 893 18.54 -52.28 16.57
C ARG A 893 20.04 -52.20 16.36
N GLU A 894 20.52 -52.57 15.18
CA GLU A 894 21.92 -52.49 14.83
C GLU A 894 22.41 -51.05 14.66
N THR A 895 21.64 -50.18 14.00
CA THR A 895 21.96 -48.74 13.91
C THR A 895 21.96 -48.02 15.25
N THR A 896 21.14 -48.47 16.21
CA THR A 896 21.20 -47.97 17.59
C THR A 896 22.48 -48.41 18.31
N LYS A 897 22.96 -49.61 18.02
CA LYS A 897 24.16 -50.19 18.62
C LYS A 897 25.46 -49.65 17.97
N PHE A 898 25.40 -49.35 16.67
CA PHE A 898 26.52 -48.89 15.84
C PHE A 898 26.11 -47.61 15.09
N PRO A 899 26.14 -46.44 15.74
CA PRO A 899 25.72 -45.17 15.14
C PRO A 899 26.50 -44.79 13.87
N GLU A 900 27.70 -45.32 13.68
CA GLU A 900 28.52 -45.16 12.47
C GLU A 900 27.80 -45.64 11.19
N LEU A 901 26.89 -46.61 11.30
CA LEU A 901 26.08 -47.04 10.16
C LEU A 901 25.19 -45.91 9.63
N LEU A 902 24.82 -44.94 10.47
CA LEU A 902 24.05 -43.77 10.05
C LEU A 902 24.85 -42.79 9.18
N GLN A 903 26.14 -43.04 8.91
CA GLN A 903 26.89 -42.29 7.89
C GLN A 903 26.44 -42.65 6.47
N ASP A 904 25.91 -43.86 6.24
CA ASP A 904 25.33 -44.26 4.96
C ASP A 904 23.84 -43.90 4.89
N GLN A 905 23.45 -43.20 3.82
CA GLN A 905 22.08 -42.72 3.58
C GLN A 905 21.04 -43.84 3.63
N LYS A 906 21.38 -45.07 3.22
CA LYS A 906 20.43 -46.19 3.24
C LYS A 906 19.98 -46.56 4.66
N TYR A 907 20.89 -46.50 5.64
CA TYR A 907 20.58 -46.76 7.04
C TYR A 907 19.90 -45.57 7.71
N GLN A 908 20.18 -44.33 7.28
CA GLN A 908 19.42 -43.15 7.73
C GLN A 908 17.93 -43.26 7.36
N ILE A 909 17.62 -43.70 6.14
CA ILE A 909 16.23 -43.91 5.70
C ILE A 909 15.55 -45.01 6.52
N ILE A 910 16.24 -46.15 6.74
CA ILE A 910 15.70 -47.25 7.54
C ILE A 910 15.49 -46.82 9.01
N ALA A 911 16.39 -46.03 9.58
CA ALA A 911 16.22 -45.49 10.93
C ALA A 911 14.95 -44.62 11.06
N ARG A 912 14.68 -43.77 10.06
CA ARG A 912 13.50 -42.89 9.99
C ARG A 912 12.21 -43.60 9.55
N PHE A 913 12.30 -44.83 9.05
CA PHE A 913 11.15 -45.61 8.58
C PHE A 913 10.18 -45.95 9.71
N ALA A 914 8.95 -45.46 9.69
CA ALA A 914 7.93 -45.77 10.69
C ALA A 914 7.14 -47.02 10.26
N LEU A 915 7.34 -48.15 10.93
CA LEU A 915 6.67 -49.43 10.58
C LEU A 915 5.14 -49.31 10.53
N GLU A 916 4.53 -48.61 11.49
CA GLU A 916 3.07 -48.43 11.51
C GLU A 916 2.54 -47.58 10.34
N GLU A 917 3.37 -46.70 9.76
CA GLU A 917 2.98 -45.75 8.72
C GLU A 917 3.34 -46.25 7.32
N HIS A 918 4.55 -46.77 7.14
CA HIS A 918 5.15 -47.03 5.83
C HIS A 918 5.01 -48.47 5.38
N LYS A 919 4.86 -49.43 6.31
CA LYS A 919 4.94 -50.87 6.01
C LYS A 919 3.97 -51.33 4.92
N LYS A 920 2.72 -50.89 4.98
CA LYS A 920 1.70 -51.29 3.98
C LYS A 920 2.08 -50.83 2.57
N PHE A 921 2.63 -49.63 2.43
CA PHE A 921 3.08 -49.08 1.15
C PHE A 921 4.25 -49.91 0.59
N TYR A 922 5.28 -50.17 1.41
CA TYR A 922 6.45 -50.93 0.98
C TYR A 922 6.18 -52.40 0.72
N LEU A 923 5.31 -53.06 1.50
CA LEU A 923 4.90 -54.44 1.22
C LEU A 923 4.13 -54.57 -0.10
N GLY A 924 3.40 -53.53 -0.52
CA GLY A 924 2.76 -53.49 -1.83
C GLY A 924 3.75 -53.44 -2.99
N ASP A 925 4.95 -52.90 -2.77
CA ASP A 925 5.99 -52.71 -3.81
C ASP A 925 7.18 -53.68 -3.70
N VAL A 926 7.30 -54.44 -2.60
CA VAL A 926 8.48 -55.29 -2.30
C VAL A 926 8.83 -56.28 -3.42
N LYS A 927 7.83 -56.74 -4.17
CA LYS A 927 8.02 -57.65 -5.31
C LYS A 927 8.68 -56.99 -6.51
N ASN A 928 8.47 -55.69 -6.69
CA ASN A 928 8.92 -54.92 -7.85
C ASN A 928 10.38 -54.47 -7.71
N HIS A 929 11.01 -54.66 -6.53
CA HIS A 929 12.35 -54.17 -6.24
C HIS A 929 13.45 -55.22 -6.23
N TYR A 930 13.22 -56.42 -6.80
CA TYR A 930 14.26 -57.45 -6.96
C TYR A 930 15.45 -56.97 -7.81
N GLU A 931 15.24 -56.01 -8.71
CA GLU A 931 16.26 -55.41 -9.58
C GLU A 931 17.36 -54.67 -8.81
N THR A 932 17.08 -54.26 -7.57
CA THR A 932 18.10 -53.66 -6.69
C THR A 932 19.23 -54.64 -6.35
N ILE A 933 19.01 -55.96 -6.48
CA ILE A 933 20.02 -57.00 -6.29
C ILE A 933 20.97 -57.07 -7.48
N THR A 934 20.46 -56.89 -8.70
CA THR A 934 21.24 -56.99 -9.94
C THR A 934 22.24 -55.84 -10.08
N ALA A 935 21.90 -54.65 -9.56
CA ALA A 935 22.79 -53.50 -9.49
C ALA A 935 23.97 -53.74 -8.52
N THR A 936 23.70 -54.33 -7.35
CA THR A 936 24.72 -54.62 -6.32
C THR A 936 25.71 -55.71 -6.78
N GLN A 937 25.23 -56.75 -7.47
CA GLN A 937 26.08 -57.80 -8.03
C GLN A 937 26.98 -57.30 -9.18
N ARG A 938 26.50 -56.38 -10.04
CA ARG A 938 27.34 -55.70 -11.03
C ARG A 938 28.41 -54.81 -10.39
N GLN A 939 28.09 -54.16 -9.28
CA GLN A 939 29.02 -53.27 -8.58
C GLN A 939 30.14 -54.07 -7.88
N LEU A 940 29.82 -55.22 -7.28
CA LEU A 940 30.80 -56.17 -6.70
C LEU A 940 31.75 -56.74 -7.77
N GLN A 941 31.23 -57.13 -8.94
CA GLN A 941 32.05 -57.61 -10.08
C GLN A 941 32.98 -56.52 -10.65
N LEU A 942 32.56 -55.24 -10.62
CA LEU A 942 33.39 -54.12 -11.07
C LEU A 942 34.47 -53.72 -10.05
N THR A 943 34.21 -53.86 -8.74
CA THR A 943 35.21 -53.60 -7.70
C THR A 943 36.25 -54.72 -7.57
N GLU A 944 35.89 -55.98 -7.82
CA GLU A 944 36.87 -57.09 -7.89
C GLU A 944 37.72 -57.05 -9.17
N GLY A 945 37.23 -56.42 -10.25
CA GLY A 945 37.98 -56.23 -11.50
C GLY A 945 38.98 -55.06 -11.51
N CYS A 946 39.03 -54.23 -10.46
CA CYS A 946 39.98 -53.09 -10.34
C CYS A 946 41.09 -53.33 -9.31
N SER A 947 41.25 -54.55 -8.80
CA SER A 947 42.43 -54.99 -8.05
C SER A 947 43.20 -56.05 -8.83
N TYR A 948 43.94 -55.60 -9.85
CA TYR A 948 45.16 -56.24 -10.38
C TYR A 948 46.11 -55.19 -10.92
#